data_AF-A0A813DDN3-F1
#
_entry.id   AF-A0A813DDN3-F1
#
_cell.length_a   1.000
_cell.length_b   1.000
_cell.length_c   1.000
_cell.angle_alpha   90.00
_cell.angle_beta   90.00
_cell.angle_gamma   90.00
#
_symmetry.space_group_name_H-M   'P 1'
#
loop_
_entity.id
_entity.type
_entity.pdbx_description
1 polymer ?
#
loop_
_entity_poly.entity_id
_entity_poly.type
_entity_poly.pdbx_seq_one_letter_code
_entity_poly.pdbx_strand_id
1 'polypeptide(L)'
;MGFGMTTGYLGEVALVGPPGTERMREPRSKSSFCAGFSSNLASKDKQRLLEPRQSDKEMPFDAQPGLVLEDPSVPYLQVPLASYADGSSVPAALNASQLLAQTPLPKGALQFSSLHIVAGASEDAHAQALALFESSKQLDTKASVYTWPSLSQDDVVGEYDAFFRIASEMILKGADRASLLVFVAAEGKEDTDLATAAILAMLPFRGVQAAFVTGEPVYRDPLSCLRTASGLFEYHAEQPERMGRRPLSAVFGPLPPCTFNKQLCTWQPIRPCEIWEAANGLEAASEQEKLIPFKIGGLDLPMLTFEGGYAAGIARLAELLLERYGCDNCFPVLAVGETVDALGYGWDIYNAMAAQSCQGHYFAHASGESFKRPDAFGKPELLAAIATAKKAGRRVVVIAVGGGVNGNAMGMIAAMTGSDFVEVPTTLMHFNDATTSAKKAFSLVVGGKILSKNILGTFYLPKLVFCISEVFLTLDPCSIHAAAGEASKTMSMLGKASSCQGRLDFHNILGAGEFASDFTKVAAAAVGFERLIVFLQNTSGLKSKAIATGRTLRSIRKTGVTDSAQEAALESQRHELLGRVRAEFNEGLPEEGHRQVVHFLMTINEEVIKAKAMFLAYSDPFEKYRALLFEYAHTLGHGVEAFANSLYRRAEALRLDYSEAFRLHGQCVGMAVLWAGEMSKELGYLDGDGYMAHQGLVCLFNRFAGFDFGPLRQLCEQLDVSRDEFCEGVLDVVRRDNKRGYCRCAPGSSVDQLVRERPGCLVRSDDPSAELRYLVEVSEDVQRQVLESAFEGQYDQFLVTSPTSSSGLALLHRSEMERKQ
;
A
#
# COMPACT_ATOMS: atom_id res chain seq x y z
N MET A 1 -40.00 32.13 38.65
CA MET A 1 -41.38 32.46 39.06
C MET A 1 -42.25 32.38 37.80
N GLY A 2 -43.42 31.76 37.75
CA GLY A 2 -44.11 30.94 38.75
C GLY A 2 -45.61 31.26 38.83
N PHE A 3 -46.47 30.37 38.29
CA PHE A 3 -47.95 30.46 38.22
C PHE A 3 -48.52 31.64 37.38
N GLY A 4 -49.72 31.57 36.78
CA GLY A 4 -50.66 30.45 36.59
C GLY A 4 -52.07 30.93 36.15
N MET A 5 -52.96 30.00 35.72
CA MET A 5 -54.42 30.21 35.41
C MET A 5 -54.73 31.08 34.15
N THR A 6 -55.92 31.19 33.51
CA THR A 6 -57.19 30.42 33.23
C THR A 6 -57.94 31.19 32.09
N THR A 7 -59.06 30.84 31.41
CA THR A 7 -60.12 29.78 31.46
C THR A 7 -60.91 29.75 30.12
N GLY A 8 -61.60 28.65 29.77
CA GLY A 8 -62.71 28.61 28.79
C GLY A 8 -62.35 28.23 27.34
N TYR A 9 -63.28 27.80 26.46
CA TYR A 9 -64.76 27.80 26.58
C TYR A 9 -65.44 26.68 25.75
N LEU A 10 -66.54 26.10 26.29
CA LEU A 10 -67.64 25.27 25.72
C LEU A 10 -67.42 24.19 24.62
N GLY A 11 -68.13 23.05 24.80
CA GLY A 11 -68.36 22.02 23.76
C GLY A 11 -68.93 20.69 24.30
N GLU A 12 -70.26 20.60 24.53
CA GLU A 12 -70.97 19.34 24.83
C GLU A 12 -71.07 18.45 23.55
N VAL A 13 -71.27 17.13 23.56
CA VAL A 13 -72.35 16.32 24.20
C VAL A 13 -71.85 14.89 24.54
N ALA A 14 -72.48 14.23 25.51
CA ALA A 14 -72.10 12.89 26.03
C ALA A 14 -73.05 11.74 25.60
N LEU A 15 -72.60 10.49 25.80
CA LEU A 15 -73.35 9.23 26.10
C LEU A 15 -72.29 8.09 26.25
N VAL A 16 -71.95 7.59 27.45
CA VAL A 16 -72.56 6.44 28.19
C VAL A 16 -72.57 5.14 27.35
N GLY A 17 -71.99 3.99 27.75
CA GLY A 17 -71.24 3.49 28.94
C GLY A 17 -70.98 1.96 28.72
N PRO A 18 -70.78 1.05 29.72
CA PRO A 18 -70.35 1.14 31.12
C PRO A 18 -69.06 0.24 31.38
N PRO A 19 -68.61 -0.07 32.63
CA PRO A 19 -67.22 -0.52 32.91
C PRO A 19 -67.02 -1.95 33.49
N GLY A 20 -65.76 -2.37 33.62
CA GLY A 20 -65.29 -3.51 34.45
C GLY A 20 -64.32 -4.47 33.72
N THR A 21 -63.32 -5.10 34.34
CA THR A 21 -62.83 -5.09 35.75
C THR A 21 -61.32 -5.37 35.80
N GLU A 22 -60.67 -5.02 36.92
CA GLU A 22 -59.24 -5.27 37.17
C GLU A 22 -58.87 -6.77 37.25
N ARG A 23 -57.61 -7.10 36.92
CA ARG A 23 -56.74 -7.92 37.80
C ARG A 23 -55.27 -7.90 37.36
N MET A 24 -54.38 -7.68 38.31
CA MET A 24 -52.94 -7.90 38.15
C MET A 24 -52.62 -9.39 37.97
N ARG A 25 -51.61 -9.71 37.17
CA ARG A 25 -50.64 -10.77 37.50
C ARG A 25 -49.31 -10.56 36.77
N GLU A 26 -48.22 -10.78 37.50
CA GLU A 26 -46.83 -10.64 37.06
C GLU A 26 -46.32 -11.91 36.30
N PRO A 27 -45.12 -11.88 35.68
CA PRO A 27 -44.98 -12.39 34.31
C PRO A 27 -44.08 -13.64 34.16
N ARG A 28 -43.72 -13.92 32.89
CA ARG A 28 -42.76 -14.89 32.33
C ARG A 28 -43.37 -16.23 31.86
N SER A 29 -43.46 -16.42 30.54
CA SER A 29 -42.36 -17.07 29.82
C SER A 29 -42.50 -17.07 28.29
N LYS A 30 -41.35 -16.86 27.63
CA LYS A 30 -40.91 -17.28 26.27
C LYS A 30 -41.87 -17.27 25.04
N SER A 31 -41.33 -16.63 23.99
CA SER A 31 -41.34 -17.03 22.55
C SER A 31 -42.32 -16.35 21.59
N SER A 32 -41.88 -16.26 20.32
CA SER A 32 -42.51 -15.64 19.15
C SER A 32 -42.71 -14.11 19.20
N PHE A 33 -42.76 -13.37 18.09
CA PHE A 33 -41.97 -13.36 16.83
C PHE A 33 -42.21 -11.97 16.18
N CYS A 34 -41.60 -11.66 15.03
CA CYS A 34 -41.68 -10.33 14.40
C CYS A 34 -43.11 -9.84 14.06
N ALA A 35 -43.48 -8.64 14.52
CA ALA A 35 -44.50 -7.77 13.93
C ALA A 35 -44.37 -6.31 14.44
N GLY A 36 -44.71 -5.31 13.62
CA GLY A 36 -45.10 -3.98 14.16
C GLY A 36 -44.27 -2.73 13.81
N PHE A 37 -43.88 -2.51 12.55
CA PHE A 37 -43.59 -1.14 12.06
C PHE A 37 -44.34 -0.84 10.76
N SER A 38 -45.57 -0.33 10.89
CA SER A 38 -46.40 0.11 9.77
C SER A 38 -46.31 1.64 9.57
N SER A 39 -45.69 2.04 8.47
CA SER A 39 -46.04 3.19 7.61
C SER A 39 -46.79 4.39 8.23
N ASN A 40 -46.21 5.60 8.08
CA ASN A 40 -46.94 6.72 7.48
C ASN A 40 -46.01 7.85 7.01
N LEU A 41 -45.63 7.82 5.73
CA LEU A 41 -45.14 8.96 4.95
C LEU A 41 -45.16 8.56 3.46
N ALA A 42 -46.00 9.21 2.64
CA ALA A 42 -46.29 8.75 1.27
C ALA A 42 -46.23 9.88 0.24
N SER A 43 -45.23 9.82 -0.65
CA SER A 43 -45.09 10.72 -1.80
C SER A 43 -44.42 10.04 -3.00
N LYS A 44 -45.13 9.04 -3.56
CA LYS A 44 -45.14 8.47 -4.94
C LYS A 44 -43.85 8.18 -5.75
N ASP A 45 -42.71 8.83 -5.57
CA ASP A 45 -41.58 8.74 -6.53
C ASP A 45 -40.64 7.53 -6.35
N LYS A 46 -40.81 6.70 -5.31
CA LYS A 46 -39.96 5.52 -5.07
C LYS A 46 -40.23 4.32 -6.01
N GLN A 47 -41.33 4.30 -6.75
CA GLN A 47 -41.87 3.07 -7.36
C GLN A 47 -41.31 2.74 -8.77
N ARG A 48 -40.08 3.18 -9.09
CA ARG A 48 -39.38 2.86 -10.35
C ARG A 48 -37.96 2.31 -10.19
N LEU A 49 -37.53 2.02 -8.95
CA LEU A 49 -36.16 1.59 -8.60
C LEU A 49 -36.13 0.28 -7.78
N LEU A 50 -37.23 -0.47 -7.73
CA LEU A 50 -37.41 -1.62 -6.83
C LEU A 50 -37.99 -2.88 -7.50
N GLU A 51 -37.81 -3.02 -8.81
CA GLU A 51 -37.95 -4.33 -9.47
C GLU A 51 -36.54 -4.90 -9.74
N PRO A 52 -36.12 -6.00 -9.09
CA PRO A 52 -34.87 -6.67 -9.41
C PRO A 52 -34.96 -7.23 -10.83
N ARG A 53 -33.87 -7.14 -11.60
CA ARG A 53 -33.89 -7.64 -12.98
C ARG A 53 -33.77 -9.15 -12.95
N GLN A 54 -34.46 -9.84 -13.87
CA GLN A 54 -34.31 -11.30 -14.05
C GLN A 54 -32.91 -11.73 -14.58
N SER A 55 -31.93 -10.81 -14.55
CA SER A 55 -30.52 -11.02 -14.82
C SER A 55 -29.64 -11.06 -13.57
N ASP A 56 -30.21 -10.92 -12.36
CA ASP A 56 -29.50 -10.89 -11.08
C ASP A 56 -28.99 -12.29 -10.66
N LYS A 57 -28.29 -12.97 -11.58
CA LYS A 57 -27.35 -14.03 -11.28
C LYS A 57 -26.17 -13.44 -10.51
N GLU A 58 -25.56 -14.27 -9.67
CA GLU A 58 -24.35 -13.91 -8.94
C GLU A 58 -23.26 -13.48 -9.93
N MET A 59 -22.83 -12.21 -9.84
CA MET A 59 -21.52 -11.79 -10.31
C MET A 59 -20.51 -12.40 -9.34
N PRO A 60 -19.68 -13.39 -9.74
CA PRO A 60 -18.75 -14.01 -8.81
C PRO A 60 -17.68 -13.02 -8.36
N PHE A 61 -16.85 -13.44 -7.40
CA PHE A 61 -15.56 -12.81 -7.17
C PHE A 61 -14.73 -12.72 -8.47
N ASP A 62 -14.87 -13.78 -9.27
CA ASP A 62 -14.27 -14.04 -10.59
C ASP A 62 -15.05 -13.41 -11.76
N ALA A 63 -16.05 -12.56 -11.50
CA ALA A 63 -16.62 -11.70 -12.52
C ALA A 63 -15.48 -10.89 -13.17
N GLN A 64 -15.48 -10.79 -14.49
CA GLN A 64 -14.41 -10.10 -15.21
C GLN A 64 -14.77 -8.61 -15.38
N PRO A 65 -14.18 -7.68 -14.60
CA PRO A 65 -14.19 -6.27 -15.00
C PRO A 65 -13.51 -6.13 -16.35
N GLY A 66 -14.11 -5.33 -17.22
CA GLY A 66 -13.40 -4.81 -18.39
C GLY A 66 -12.20 -3.96 -17.96
N LEU A 67 -11.31 -3.69 -18.91
CA LEU A 67 -10.18 -2.78 -18.69
C LEU A 67 -10.73 -1.39 -18.31
N VAL A 68 -10.36 -0.88 -17.13
CA VAL A 68 -10.73 0.48 -16.66
C VAL A 68 -9.56 1.47 -16.76
N LEU A 69 -8.49 1.08 -17.46
CA LEU A 69 -7.37 1.94 -17.79
C LEU A 69 -7.65 2.68 -19.10
N GLU A 70 -7.39 3.99 -19.11
CA GLU A 70 -7.53 4.83 -20.30
C GLU A 70 -6.33 4.68 -21.24
N ASP A 71 -6.61 4.56 -22.54
CA ASP A 71 -5.62 4.69 -23.60
C ASP A 71 -4.90 6.07 -23.50
N PRO A 72 -3.56 6.11 -23.61
CA PRO A 72 -2.82 7.36 -23.45
C PRO A 72 -3.01 8.35 -24.60
N SER A 73 -3.18 9.63 -24.21
CA SER A 73 -3.33 10.78 -25.11
C SER A 73 -2.53 11.97 -24.59
N VAL A 74 -1.85 12.70 -25.48
CA VAL A 74 -1.04 13.91 -25.18
C VAL A 74 -1.21 14.97 -26.29
N PRO A 75 -1.60 16.21 -25.96
CA PRO A 75 -1.61 17.33 -26.89
C PRO A 75 -0.19 17.90 -27.12
N TYR A 76 0.09 18.26 -28.36
CA TYR A 76 1.19 19.15 -28.77
C TYR A 76 0.61 20.55 -29.00
N LEU A 77 1.35 21.57 -28.59
CA LEU A 77 0.91 22.97 -28.52
C LEU A 77 1.95 23.88 -29.19
N GLN A 78 1.46 24.80 -30.01
CA GLN A 78 2.34 25.73 -30.73
C GLN A 78 2.81 26.88 -29.84
N VAL A 79 4.13 27.00 -29.68
CA VAL A 79 4.78 28.20 -29.17
C VAL A 79 4.80 29.26 -30.28
N PRO A 80 4.27 30.48 -30.05
CA PRO A 80 4.20 31.49 -31.10
C PRO A 80 5.56 31.95 -31.63
N LEU A 81 5.87 31.59 -32.87
CA LEU A 81 6.97 32.17 -33.65
C LEU A 81 6.62 33.63 -34.00
N ALA A 82 6.89 34.56 -33.09
CA ALA A 82 6.70 35.98 -33.33
C ALA A 82 7.59 36.46 -34.50
N SER A 83 6.99 37.14 -35.48
CA SER A 83 7.73 37.76 -36.58
C SER A 83 8.65 38.86 -36.04
N TYR A 84 9.95 38.74 -36.30
CA TYR A 84 10.99 39.65 -35.80
C TYR A 84 10.67 41.13 -36.01
N ALA A 85 10.66 41.91 -34.93
CA ALA A 85 10.51 43.37 -34.98
C ALA A 85 11.85 44.12 -35.02
N ASP A 86 12.84 43.67 -34.22
CA ASP A 86 14.11 44.39 -33.99
C ASP A 86 15.38 43.52 -34.13
N GLY A 87 15.29 42.37 -34.83
CA GLY A 87 16.48 41.60 -35.23
C GLY A 87 17.26 40.89 -34.11
N SER A 88 16.70 40.75 -32.91
CA SER A 88 17.27 39.89 -31.86
C SER A 88 17.15 38.40 -32.21
N SER A 89 18.14 37.60 -31.82
CA SER A 89 18.29 36.19 -32.24
C SER A 89 17.55 35.18 -31.37
N VAL A 90 16.55 35.61 -30.57
CA VAL A 90 15.86 34.77 -29.58
C VAL A 90 14.36 34.74 -29.91
N PRO A 91 13.71 33.56 -29.99
CA PRO A 91 12.26 33.47 -30.16
C PRO A 91 11.49 34.20 -29.05
N ALA A 92 10.24 34.60 -29.32
CA ALA A 92 9.35 35.07 -28.27
C ALA A 92 9.10 33.94 -27.26
N ALA A 93 9.71 34.04 -26.08
CA ALA A 93 9.73 32.97 -25.11
C ALA A 93 8.31 32.59 -24.66
N LEU A 94 8.04 31.28 -24.62
CA LEU A 94 6.87 30.71 -23.95
C LEU A 94 6.81 31.24 -22.52
N ASN A 95 5.73 31.92 -22.15
CA ASN A 95 5.55 32.43 -20.79
C ASN A 95 4.77 31.45 -19.91
N ALA A 96 5.00 31.50 -18.60
CA ALA A 96 4.40 30.59 -17.64
C ALA A 96 2.86 30.64 -17.65
N SER A 97 2.25 31.81 -17.91
CA SER A 97 0.79 31.96 -17.97
C SER A 97 0.18 31.16 -19.14
N GLN A 98 0.78 31.26 -20.34
CA GLN A 98 0.38 30.44 -21.50
C GLN A 98 0.59 28.94 -21.24
N LEU A 99 1.73 28.57 -20.66
CA LEU A 99 2.06 27.17 -20.35
C LEU A 99 1.03 26.57 -19.38
N LEU A 100 0.74 27.27 -18.28
CA LEU A 100 -0.24 26.85 -17.26
C LEU A 100 -1.68 26.82 -17.81
N ALA A 101 -2.06 27.77 -18.66
CA ALA A 101 -3.40 27.84 -19.23
C ALA A 101 -3.67 26.79 -20.32
N GLN A 102 -2.63 26.23 -20.96
CA GLN A 102 -2.78 25.23 -22.02
C GLN A 102 -2.42 23.80 -21.55
N THR A 103 -1.72 23.63 -20.43
CA THR A 103 -1.49 22.31 -19.83
C THR A 103 -2.78 21.83 -19.14
N PRO A 104 -3.31 20.63 -19.46
CA PRO A 104 -4.49 20.09 -18.78
C PRO A 104 -4.28 19.96 -17.27
N LEU A 105 -5.21 20.47 -16.46
CA LEU A 105 -5.13 20.43 -14.99
C LEU A 105 -5.31 19.01 -14.40
N PRO A 106 -4.82 18.75 -13.18
CA PRO A 106 -5.10 17.52 -12.45
C PRO A 106 -6.60 17.40 -12.15
N LYS A 107 -7.17 16.18 -12.22
CA LYS A 107 -8.60 15.96 -11.89
C LYS A 107 -8.91 16.45 -10.46
N GLY A 108 -9.76 17.47 -10.36
CA GLY A 108 -10.21 18.07 -9.10
C GLY A 108 -9.43 19.33 -8.68
N ALA A 109 -8.35 19.70 -9.38
CA ALA A 109 -7.65 20.96 -9.16
C ALA A 109 -8.27 22.12 -9.97
N LEU A 110 -8.25 23.33 -9.40
CA LEU A 110 -8.69 24.57 -10.07
C LEU A 110 -7.51 25.34 -10.69
N GLN A 111 -6.31 25.14 -10.18
CA GLN A 111 -5.04 25.70 -10.66
C GLN A 111 -3.89 24.79 -10.22
N PHE A 112 -2.69 25.00 -10.78
CA PHE A 112 -1.48 24.32 -10.30
C PHE A 112 -0.96 24.99 -9.01
N SER A 113 -0.55 24.18 -8.03
CA SER A 113 -0.06 24.64 -6.71
C SER A 113 1.35 25.24 -6.78
N SER A 114 2.22 24.62 -7.57
CA SER A 114 3.59 25.06 -7.82
C SER A 114 4.12 24.63 -9.19
N LEU A 115 5.21 25.26 -9.62
CA LEU A 115 5.85 25.09 -10.93
C LEU A 115 7.32 24.67 -10.74
N HIS A 116 7.69 23.50 -11.24
CA HIS A 116 9.02 22.92 -11.04
C HIS A 116 9.72 22.76 -12.39
N ILE A 117 10.57 23.72 -12.73
CA ILE A 117 11.19 23.89 -14.05
C ILE A 117 12.57 23.22 -14.07
N VAL A 118 12.74 22.17 -14.86
CA VAL A 118 14.01 21.47 -15.06
C VAL A 118 14.59 21.89 -16.41
N ALA A 119 15.79 22.47 -16.39
CA ALA A 119 16.56 22.79 -17.59
C ALA A 119 17.40 21.58 -18.02
N GLY A 120 17.34 21.21 -19.30
CA GLY A 120 18.30 20.32 -19.94
C GLY A 120 19.73 20.88 -19.93
N ALA A 121 20.69 20.06 -20.33
CA ALA A 121 22.11 20.32 -20.15
C ALA A 121 22.75 21.27 -21.21
N SER A 122 22.03 22.30 -21.67
CA SER A 122 22.55 23.35 -22.57
C SER A 122 22.29 24.76 -22.04
N GLU A 123 23.04 25.75 -22.55
CA GLU A 123 22.89 27.15 -22.14
C GLU A 123 21.51 27.72 -22.54
N ASP A 124 21.01 27.39 -23.74
CA ASP A 124 19.70 27.83 -24.22
C ASP A 124 18.53 27.22 -23.42
N ALA A 125 18.62 25.94 -23.06
CA ALA A 125 17.62 25.30 -22.18
C ALA A 125 17.61 25.97 -20.80
N HIS A 126 18.77 26.37 -20.29
CA HIS A 126 18.89 27.10 -19.04
C HIS A 126 18.34 28.53 -19.15
N ALA A 127 18.63 29.24 -20.24
CA ALA A 127 18.10 30.58 -20.51
C ALA A 127 16.57 30.57 -20.66
N GLN A 128 16.00 29.59 -21.37
CA GLN A 128 14.55 29.44 -21.52
C GLN A 128 13.87 29.02 -20.21
N ALA A 129 14.49 28.14 -19.40
CA ALA A 129 14.00 27.80 -18.06
C ALA A 129 14.00 29.02 -17.12
N LEU A 130 15.02 29.87 -17.19
CA LEU A 130 15.08 31.14 -16.45
C LEU A 130 14.04 32.14 -16.95
N ALA A 131 13.81 32.26 -18.27
CA ALA A 131 12.76 33.12 -18.82
C ALA A 131 11.34 32.68 -18.35
N LEU A 132 11.07 31.38 -18.35
CA LEU A 132 9.86 30.79 -17.76
C LEU A 132 9.75 31.16 -16.28
N PHE A 133 10.81 30.97 -15.49
CA PHE A 133 10.85 31.32 -14.07
C PHE A 133 10.59 32.80 -13.80
N GLU A 134 11.26 33.72 -14.50
CA GLU A 134 11.03 35.16 -14.35
C GLU A 134 9.59 35.54 -14.72
N SER A 135 9.02 34.96 -15.79
CA SER A 135 7.62 35.19 -16.15
C SER A 135 6.63 34.65 -15.10
N SER A 136 6.99 33.59 -14.37
CA SER A 136 6.13 33.01 -13.32
C SER A 136 6.01 33.88 -12.07
N LYS A 137 6.94 34.82 -11.82
CA LYS A 137 6.90 35.73 -10.67
C LYS A 137 5.73 36.73 -10.70
N GLN A 138 5.01 36.81 -11.82
CA GLN A 138 3.79 37.61 -11.96
C GLN A 138 2.52 36.82 -11.60
N LEU A 139 2.65 35.56 -11.16
CA LEU A 139 1.57 34.63 -10.83
C LEU A 139 1.62 34.26 -9.34
N ASP A 140 0.49 33.77 -8.81
CA ASP A 140 0.38 33.27 -7.43
C ASP A 140 0.99 31.85 -7.25
N THR A 141 1.26 31.16 -8.36
CA THR A 141 1.89 29.83 -8.39
C THR A 141 3.39 29.92 -8.07
N LYS A 142 3.81 29.35 -6.93
CA LYS A 142 5.23 29.28 -6.53
C LYS A 142 6.07 28.52 -7.55
N ALA A 143 7.21 29.06 -7.96
CA ALA A 143 8.10 28.42 -8.92
C ALA A 143 9.47 28.02 -8.33
N SER A 144 10.15 27.08 -8.98
CA SER A 144 11.53 26.69 -8.67
C SER A 144 12.23 26.12 -9.90
N VAL A 145 13.54 26.41 -10.04
CA VAL A 145 14.38 25.93 -11.16
C VAL A 145 15.35 24.84 -10.67
N TYR A 146 15.64 23.88 -11.55
CA TYR A 146 16.57 22.76 -11.34
C TYR A 146 17.38 22.56 -12.64
N THR A 147 18.61 22.08 -12.51
CA THR A 147 19.44 21.72 -13.68
C THR A 147 19.56 20.20 -13.79
N TRP A 148 19.24 19.67 -14.97
CA TRP A 148 19.62 18.32 -15.37
C TRP A 148 21.12 18.30 -15.73
N PRO A 149 21.94 17.42 -15.12
CA PRO A 149 23.37 17.42 -15.38
C PRO A 149 23.72 16.95 -16.80
N SER A 150 24.86 17.40 -17.31
CA SER A 150 25.46 16.81 -18.50
C SER A 150 26.07 15.45 -18.14
N LEU A 151 25.54 14.37 -18.72
CA LEU A 151 25.86 12.98 -18.41
C LEU A 151 26.39 12.25 -19.65
N SER A 152 27.25 11.25 -19.44
CA SER A 152 27.71 10.36 -20.51
C SER A 152 26.77 9.15 -20.68
N GLN A 153 26.85 8.46 -21.82
CA GLN A 153 26.03 7.26 -22.10
C GLN A 153 26.39 6.03 -21.24
N ASP A 154 27.41 6.14 -20.39
CA ASP A 154 27.83 5.09 -19.46
C ASP A 154 27.73 5.52 -17.99
N ASP A 155 27.38 6.78 -17.69
CA ASP A 155 27.16 7.29 -16.33
C ASP A 155 25.75 6.94 -15.81
N VAL A 156 25.49 5.64 -15.70
CA VAL A 156 24.23 5.08 -15.19
C VAL A 156 23.97 5.43 -13.72
N VAL A 157 25.01 5.79 -12.96
CA VAL A 157 24.92 6.16 -11.54
C VAL A 157 24.59 7.64 -11.41
N GLY A 158 25.30 8.53 -12.12
CA GLY A 158 24.97 9.95 -12.17
C GLY A 158 23.57 10.22 -12.72
N GLU A 159 23.10 9.40 -13.68
CA GLU A 159 21.72 9.46 -14.17
C GLU A 159 20.71 9.07 -13.07
N TYR A 160 20.96 7.97 -12.34
CA TYR A 160 20.11 7.54 -11.21
C TYR A 160 20.05 8.60 -10.09
N ASP A 161 21.21 9.10 -9.67
CA ASP A 161 21.30 10.10 -8.61
C ASP A 161 20.68 11.43 -9.03
N ALA A 162 20.76 11.83 -10.30
CA ALA A 162 20.10 13.03 -10.82
C ALA A 162 18.57 12.95 -10.70
N PHE A 163 17.94 11.83 -11.09
CA PHE A 163 16.50 11.63 -10.93
C PHE A 163 16.07 11.79 -9.46
N PHE A 164 16.70 11.04 -8.56
CA PHE A 164 16.28 11.00 -7.17
C PHE A 164 16.65 12.25 -6.37
N ARG A 165 17.76 12.93 -6.70
CA ARG A 165 18.08 14.25 -6.17
C ARG A 165 17.00 15.26 -6.54
N ILE A 166 16.69 15.41 -7.84
CA ILE A 166 15.75 16.44 -8.30
C ILE A 166 14.34 16.15 -7.76
N ALA A 167 13.86 14.90 -7.82
CA ALA A 167 12.56 14.54 -7.26
C ALA A 167 12.47 14.76 -5.74
N SER A 168 13.57 14.54 -5.00
CA SER A 168 13.62 14.85 -3.56
C SER A 168 13.64 16.35 -3.30
N GLU A 169 14.43 17.13 -4.05
CA GLU A 169 14.44 18.58 -3.94
C GLU A 169 13.08 19.20 -4.26
N MET A 170 12.34 18.69 -5.25
CA MET A 170 10.98 19.14 -5.56
C MET A 170 10.05 19.02 -4.34
N ILE A 171 10.05 17.86 -3.69
CA ILE A 171 9.24 17.61 -2.49
C ILE A 171 9.70 18.51 -1.32
N LEU A 172 11.00 18.68 -1.11
CA LEU A 172 11.56 19.55 -0.08
C LEU A 172 11.28 21.05 -0.34
N LYS A 173 11.12 21.46 -1.60
CA LYS A 173 10.69 22.80 -2.03
C LYS A 173 9.16 22.96 -2.07
N GLY A 174 8.40 21.98 -1.57
CA GLY A 174 6.96 22.07 -1.37
C GLY A 174 6.11 21.68 -2.58
N ALA A 175 6.59 20.78 -3.44
CA ALA A 175 5.74 20.11 -4.43
C ALA A 175 4.64 19.30 -3.75
N ASP A 176 3.49 19.17 -4.41
CA ASP A 176 2.38 18.29 -4.07
C ASP A 176 1.81 17.62 -5.34
N ARG A 177 0.60 17.05 -5.27
CA ARG A 177 -0.06 16.37 -6.41
C ARG A 177 -0.68 17.31 -7.44
N ALA A 178 -0.79 18.60 -7.14
CA ALA A 178 -1.25 19.65 -8.04
C ALA A 178 -0.09 20.50 -8.60
N SER A 179 1.17 20.10 -8.36
CA SER A 179 2.34 20.71 -8.96
C SER A 179 2.49 20.33 -10.43
N LEU A 180 3.00 21.27 -11.25
CA LEU A 180 3.42 21.02 -12.62
C LEU A 180 4.95 20.91 -12.69
N LEU A 181 5.45 19.81 -13.24
CA LEU A 181 6.82 19.72 -13.75
C LEU A 181 6.86 20.34 -15.16
N VAL A 182 7.88 21.16 -15.43
CA VAL A 182 8.20 21.62 -16.78
C VAL A 182 9.61 21.17 -17.09
N PHE A 183 9.81 20.39 -18.15
CA PHE A 183 11.15 20.04 -18.62
C PHE A 183 11.43 20.81 -19.91
N VAL A 184 12.50 21.61 -19.90
CA VAL A 184 12.98 22.36 -21.07
C VAL A 184 14.15 21.59 -21.67
N ALA A 185 13.96 21.04 -22.87
CA ALA A 185 14.95 20.19 -23.51
C ALA A 185 16.21 20.97 -23.95
N ALA A 186 17.37 20.31 -23.90
CA ALA A 186 18.56 20.77 -24.59
C ALA A 186 18.50 20.43 -26.10
N GLU A 187 19.02 21.33 -26.93
CA GLU A 187 19.08 21.17 -28.39
C GLU A 187 19.88 19.89 -28.76
N GLY A 188 19.29 19.04 -29.59
CA GLY A 188 19.89 17.76 -29.98
C GLY A 188 19.90 16.69 -28.89
N LYS A 189 19.08 16.85 -27.84
CA LYS A 189 18.88 15.90 -26.73
C LYS A 189 17.41 15.55 -26.49
N GLU A 190 16.51 16.02 -27.35
CA GLU A 190 15.06 16.02 -27.12
C GLU A 190 14.48 14.63 -26.87
N ASP A 191 14.94 13.58 -27.58
CA ASP A 191 14.48 12.21 -27.35
C ASP A 191 14.84 11.70 -25.93
N THR A 192 16.06 11.99 -25.45
CA THR A 192 16.55 11.58 -24.13
C THR A 192 16.00 12.46 -23.00
N ASP A 193 15.77 13.74 -23.28
CA ASP A 193 15.19 14.70 -22.35
C ASP A 193 13.68 14.46 -22.20
N LEU A 194 12.98 14.01 -23.25
CA LEU A 194 11.56 13.61 -23.21
C LEU A 194 11.37 12.34 -22.38
N ALA A 195 12.28 11.37 -22.51
CA ALA A 195 12.35 10.21 -21.61
C ALA A 195 12.56 10.64 -20.16
N THR A 196 13.49 11.56 -19.93
CA THR A 196 13.81 12.10 -18.60
C THR A 196 12.63 12.84 -18.00
N ALA A 197 11.95 13.70 -18.75
CA ALA A 197 10.75 14.42 -18.33
C ALA A 197 9.63 13.46 -17.90
N ALA A 198 9.36 12.42 -18.69
CA ALA A 198 8.37 11.41 -18.37
C ALA A 198 8.71 10.64 -17.08
N ILE A 199 9.95 10.16 -16.95
CA ILE A 199 10.36 9.34 -15.80
C ILE A 199 10.45 10.17 -14.52
N LEU A 200 11.02 11.38 -14.58
CA LEU A 200 11.14 12.27 -13.42
C LEU A 200 9.78 12.66 -12.86
N ALA A 201 8.80 12.94 -13.74
CA ALA A 201 7.44 13.30 -13.34
C ALA A 201 6.61 12.13 -12.76
N MET A 202 6.98 10.87 -13.03
CA MET A 202 6.38 9.74 -12.31
C MET A 202 6.73 9.76 -10.82
N LEU A 203 7.95 10.15 -10.43
CA LEU A 203 8.49 9.87 -9.09
C LEU A 203 7.75 10.60 -7.96
N PRO A 204 7.51 11.93 -7.98
CA PRO A 204 6.83 12.59 -6.88
C PRO A 204 5.39 12.09 -6.74
N PHE A 205 5.02 11.62 -5.55
CA PHE A 205 3.66 11.22 -5.17
C PHE A 205 3.03 10.09 -6.02
N ARG A 206 3.82 9.38 -6.85
CA ARG A 206 3.36 8.45 -7.90
C ARG A 206 2.59 9.15 -9.03
N GLY A 207 3.19 10.20 -9.55
CA GLY A 207 2.78 10.94 -10.74
C GLY A 207 2.29 12.34 -10.43
N VAL A 208 3.14 13.33 -10.68
CA VAL A 208 2.74 14.71 -11.01
C VAL A 208 2.55 14.83 -12.53
N GLN A 209 1.95 15.93 -12.98
CA GLN A 209 1.87 16.22 -14.41
C GLN A 209 3.16 16.86 -14.91
N ALA A 210 3.45 16.65 -16.19
CA ALA A 210 4.59 17.26 -16.88
C ALA A 210 4.18 17.94 -18.18
N ALA A 211 4.74 19.13 -18.41
CA ALA A 211 4.85 19.77 -19.71
C ALA A 211 6.30 19.60 -20.23
N PHE A 212 6.44 19.20 -21.49
CA PHE A 212 7.73 19.18 -22.18
C PHE A 212 7.85 20.40 -23.10
N VAL A 213 9.00 21.09 -23.10
CA VAL A 213 9.25 22.25 -23.95
C VAL A 213 10.45 21.94 -24.85
N THR A 214 10.29 22.10 -26.16
CA THR A 214 11.26 21.67 -27.17
C THR A 214 11.36 22.65 -28.36
N GLY A 215 12.56 22.78 -28.91
CA GLY A 215 12.82 23.53 -30.15
C GLY A 215 12.62 22.74 -31.44
N GLU A 216 12.33 21.43 -31.36
CA GLU A 216 12.30 20.52 -32.50
C GLU A 216 11.32 20.94 -33.60
N PRO A 217 11.79 21.14 -34.86
CA PRO A 217 10.92 21.40 -36.02
C PRO A 217 10.24 20.13 -36.56
N VAL A 218 10.27 19.00 -35.83
CA VAL A 218 9.61 17.73 -36.19
C VAL A 218 8.78 17.19 -35.03
N TYR A 219 7.57 16.69 -35.33
CA TYR A 219 6.72 16.03 -34.33
C TYR A 219 7.37 14.73 -33.84
N ARG A 220 7.88 14.73 -32.60
CA ARG A 220 8.25 13.50 -31.87
C ARG A 220 7.02 12.92 -31.16
N ASP A 221 6.85 11.60 -31.18
CA ASP A 221 5.75 10.91 -30.49
C ASP A 221 6.08 10.70 -28.99
N PRO A 222 5.45 11.45 -28.05
CA PRO A 222 5.73 11.36 -26.62
C PRO A 222 5.13 10.11 -25.95
N LEU A 223 4.41 9.28 -26.71
CA LEU A 223 3.82 8.02 -26.25
C LEU A 223 4.63 6.79 -26.70
N SER A 224 5.67 7.00 -27.50
CA SER A 224 6.57 5.96 -28.00
C SER A 224 7.49 5.36 -26.91
N CYS A 225 8.39 4.45 -27.29
CA CYS A 225 9.36 3.87 -26.36
C CYS A 225 10.56 4.82 -26.19
N LEU A 226 10.55 5.56 -25.09
CA LEU A 226 11.53 6.58 -24.75
C LEU A 226 12.64 5.99 -23.87
N ARG A 227 13.89 6.37 -24.14
CA ARG A 227 15.09 5.93 -23.42
C ARG A 227 15.90 7.11 -22.90
N THR A 228 16.43 7.02 -21.69
CA THR A 228 17.37 8.02 -21.16
C THR A 228 18.76 7.90 -21.82
N ALA A 229 19.64 8.88 -21.60
CA ALA A 229 20.92 8.98 -22.28
C ALA A 229 21.84 7.77 -22.06
N SER A 230 21.77 7.12 -20.89
CA SER A 230 22.53 5.90 -20.59
C SER A 230 21.91 4.60 -21.15
N GLY A 231 20.63 4.64 -21.54
CA GLY A 231 19.83 3.46 -21.88
C GLY A 231 19.38 2.61 -20.68
N LEU A 232 19.78 2.96 -19.44
CA LEU A 232 19.32 2.28 -18.22
C LEU A 232 17.80 2.38 -18.07
N PHE A 233 17.26 3.59 -18.17
CA PHE A 233 15.85 3.87 -17.90
C PHE A 233 15.00 3.94 -19.17
N GLU A 234 13.77 3.46 -19.05
CA GLU A 234 12.81 3.33 -20.14
C GLU A 234 11.40 3.71 -19.70
N TYR A 235 10.71 4.45 -20.55
CA TYR A 235 9.30 4.74 -20.45
C TYR A 235 8.59 4.36 -21.75
N HIS A 236 7.44 3.70 -21.64
CA HIS A 236 6.59 3.34 -22.77
C HIS A 236 5.14 3.54 -22.34
N ALA A 237 4.42 4.45 -22.99
CA ALA A 237 3.06 4.80 -22.53
C ALA A 237 2.05 3.67 -22.73
N GLU A 238 2.32 2.76 -23.68
CA GLU A 238 1.47 1.63 -24.02
C GLU A 238 1.61 0.44 -23.04
N GLN A 239 2.56 0.48 -22.09
CA GLN A 239 2.81 -0.61 -21.13
C GLN A 239 1.66 -0.74 -20.10
N PRO A 240 0.79 -1.78 -20.16
CA PRO A 240 -0.24 -2.02 -19.14
C PRO A 240 0.33 -2.21 -17.73
N GLU A 241 1.58 -2.67 -17.61
CA GLU A 241 2.34 -2.76 -16.36
C GLU A 241 2.28 -1.45 -15.57
N ARG A 242 2.32 -0.30 -16.25
CA ARG A 242 2.32 1.06 -15.68
C ARG A 242 0.94 1.55 -15.27
N MET A 243 -0.08 0.69 -15.29
CA MET A 243 -1.46 1.04 -14.93
C MET A 243 -1.97 2.25 -15.74
N GLY A 244 -1.64 2.33 -17.03
CA GLY A 244 -2.03 3.44 -17.93
C GLY A 244 -1.49 4.82 -17.54
N ARG A 245 -0.48 4.92 -16.67
CA ARG A 245 0.04 6.20 -16.17
C ARG A 245 0.90 6.94 -17.20
N ARG A 246 0.29 7.95 -17.81
CA ARG A 246 0.96 9.04 -18.54
C ARG A 246 1.18 10.27 -17.65
N PRO A 247 2.43 10.67 -17.35
CA PRO A 247 2.72 11.89 -16.60
C PRO A 247 2.85 13.11 -17.52
N LEU A 248 3.42 12.93 -18.72
CA LEU A 248 3.38 13.91 -19.80
C LEU A 248 1.92 14.24 -20.10
N SER A 249 1.57 15.52 -19.98
CA SER A 249 0.22 16.06 -20.13
C SER A 249 0.14 17.11 -21.24
N ALA A 250 1.28 17.65 -21.67
CA ALA A 250 1.41 18.57 -22.80
C ALA A 250 2.84 18.55 -23.37
N VAL A 251 2.98 18.84 -24.67
CA VAL A 251 4.25 19.18 -25.31
C VAL A 251 4.12 20.56 -25.96
N PHE A 252 5.13 21.41 -25.82
CA PHE A 252 5.21 22.76 -26.38
C PHE A 252 6.40 22.86 -27.33
N GLY A 253 6.18 23.31 -28.57
CA GLY A 253 7.25 23.58 -29.51
C GLY A 253 6.80 24.40 -30.73
N PRO A 254 7.64 24.60 -31.75
CA PRO A 254 7.37 25.55 -32.85
C PRO A 254 6.27 25.10 -33.83
N LEU A 255 5.95 23.80 -33.84
CA LEU A 255 4.97 23.21 -34.76
C LEU A 255 3.51 23.53 -34.38
N PRO A 256 2.57 23.41 -35.35
CA PRO A 256 1.13 23.58 -35.08
C PRO A 256 0.60 22.64 -33.97
N PRO A 257 -0.59 22.92 -33.40
CA PRO A 257 -1.20 22.03 -32.43
C PRO A 257 -1.60 20.68 -33.04
N CYS A 258 -1.38 19.59 -32.31
CA CYS A 258 -1.82 18.24 -32.68
C CYS A 258 -2.09 17.39 -31.42
N THR A 259 -2.54 16.14 -31.57
CA THR A 259 -2.74 15.22 -30.43
C THR A 259 -2.25 13.82 -30.77
N PHE A 260 -1.32 13.31 -29.97
CA PHE A 260 -0.88 11.92 -30.02
C PHE A 260 -1.82 11.04 -29.21
N ASN A 261 -2.15 9.87 -29.72
CA ASN A 261 -2.98 8.87 -29.05
C ASN A 261 -2.39 7.48 -29.36
N LYS A 262 -2.33 6.59 -28.36
CA LYS A 262 -1.92 5.20 -28.54
C LYS A 262 -2.85 4.27 -27.77
N GLN A 263 -2.95 3.02 -28.22
CA GLN A 263 -3.69 1.98 -27.50
C GLN A 263 -2.77 1.29 -26.49
N LEU A 264 -3.30 0.89 -25.33
CA LEU A 264 -2.56 0.03 -24.39
C LEU A 264 -2.29 -1.36 -25.00
N CYS A 265 -1.06 -1.84 -24.82
CA CYS A 265 -0.65 -3.17 -25.26
C CYS A 265 -1.40 -4.28 -24.50
N THR A 266 -1.58 -5.44 -25.14
CA THR A 266 -2.21 -6.60 -24.51
C THR A 266 -1.41 -7.06 -23.29
N TRP A 267 -2.07 -7.16 -22.14
CA TRP A 267 -1.45 -7.63 -20.90
C TRP A 267 -1.02 -9.10 -21.00
N GLN A 268 0.24 -9.37 -20.68
CA GLN A 268 0.82 -10.72 -20.67
C GLN A 268 1.48 -11.02 -19.31
N PRO A 269 0.73 -11.48 -18.30
CA PRO A 269 1.27 -11.97 -17.04
C PRO A 269 1.88 -13.38 -17.19
N ILE A 270 2.46 -13.94 -16.13
CA ILE A 270 2.92 -15.33 -16.08
C ILE A 270 1.81 -16.17 -15.44
N ARG A 271 1.34 -17.21 -16.14
CA ARG A 271 0.27 -18.10 -15.68
C ARG A 271 0.72 -19.55 -15.85
N PRO A 272 0.56 -20.43 -14.85
CA PRO A 272 0.54 -21.87 -15.08
C PRO A 272 -0.68 -22.19 -15.97
N CYS A 273 -0.50 -22.93 -17.06
CA CYS A 273 -1.60 -23.22 -18.00
C CYS A 273 -2.73 -24.01 -17.34
N GLU A 274 -2.42 -25.19 -16.79
CA GLU A 274 -3.39 -26.12 -16.19
C GLU A 274 -4.28 -25.46 -15.13
N ILE A 275 -3.68 -24.69 -14.21
CA ILE A 275 -4.39 -24.04 -13.10
C ILE A 275 -5.21 -22.85 -13.58
N TRP A 276 -4.73 -22.12 -14.59
CA TRP A 276 -5.49 -21.00 -15.15
C TRP A 276 -6.68 -21.49 -15.99
N GLU A 277 -6.54 -22.62 -16.68
CA GLU A 277 -7.64 -23.28 -17.41
C GLU A 277 -8.66 -23.89 -16.44
N ALA A 278 -8.20 -24.53 -15.36
CA ALA A 278 -9.05 -24.98 -14.24
C ALA A 278 -9.88 -23.83 -13.64
N ALA A 279 -9.24 -22.72 -13.27
CA ALA A 279 -9.90 -21.54 -12.71
C ALA A 279 -10.88 -20.85 -13.69
N ASN A 280 -10.82 -21.16 -14.99
CA ASN A 280 -11.75 -20.64 -16.01
C ASN A 280 -12.74 -21.70 -16.54
N GLY A 281 -12.77 -22.93 -15.98
CA GLY A 281 -13.91 -23.85 -16.12
C GLY A 281 -13.65 -25.32 -16.43
N LEU A 282 -12.41 -25.84 -16.37
CA LEU A 282 -12.11 -27.25 -16.66
C LEU A 282 -11.22 -27.94 -15.61
N GLU A 283 -11.85 -28.75 -14.76
CA GLU A 283 -11.23 -29.58 -13.71
C GLU A 283 -10.48 -28.80 -12.61
N ALA A 284 -9.77 -29.51 -11.73
CA ALA A 284 -9.30 -29.00 -10.44
C ALA A 284 -7.85 -28.50 -10.47
N ALA A 285 -7.57 -27.42 -9.73
CA ALA A 285 -6.19 -27.00 -9.46
C ALA A 285 -5.43 -28.07 -8.66
N SER A 286 -4.11 -28.15 -8.90
CA SER A 286 -3.20 -29.05 -8.15
C SER A 286 -3.32 -28.83 -6.64
N GLU A 287 -3.32 -29.92 -5.86
CA GLU A 287 -3.34 -29.85 -4.38
C GLU A 287 -2.18 -28.99 -3.82
N GLN A 288 -1.09 -28.87 -4.57
CA GLN A 288 0.12 -28.14 -4.18
C GLN A 288 0.15 -26.67 -4.64
N GLU A 289 -0.70 -26.24 -5.56
CA GLU A 289 -0.68 -24.87 -6.12
C GLU A 289 -2.07 -24.21 -6.09
N LYS A 290 -2.23 -23.23 -5.21
CA LYS A 290 -3.49 -22.51 -5.01
C LYS A 290 -3.40 -21.11 -5.61
N LEU A 291 -4.12 -20.89 -6.71
CA LEU A 291 -4.32 -19.58 -7.31
C LEU A 291 -5.34 -18.78 -6.50
N ILE A 292 -4.98 -17.55 -6.14
CA ILE A 292 -5.92 -16.53 -5.66
C ILE A 292 -6.24 -15.62 -6.86
N PRO A 293 -7.48 -15.62 -7.38
CA PRO A 293 -7.88 -14.70 -8.44
C PRO A 293 -7.74 -13.25 -7.96
N PHE A 294 -6.92 -12.46 -8.64
CA PHE A 294 -6.76 -11.05 -8.32
C PHE A 294 -6.62 -10.21 -9.58
N LYS A 295 -7.10 -8.98 -9.52
CA LYS A 295 -7.03 -8.00 -10.61
C LYS A 295 -6.77 -6.61 -10.04
N ILE A 296 -6.06 -5.77 -10.79
CA ILE A 296 -5.98 -4.33 -10.54
C ILE A 296 -6.30 -3.60 -11.85
N GLY A 297 -7.30 -2.73 -11.85
CA GLY A 297 -7.69 -1.94 -13.03
C GLY A 297 -8.20 -2.78 -14.22
N GLY A 298 -8.74 -3.97 -13.96
CA GLY A 298 -9.10 -4.97 -14.97
C GLY A 298 -7.97 -5.94 -15.36
N LEU A 299 -6.71 -5.59 -15.10
CA LEU A 299 -5.54 -6.42 -15.39
C LEU A 299 -5.39 -7.55 -14.37
N ASP A 300 -5.16 -8.77 -14.83
CA ASP A 300 -4.92 -9.94 -13.95
C ASP A 300 -3.59 -9.82 -13.21
N LEU A 301 -3.59 -10.12 -11.91
CA LEU A 301 -2.38 -10.37 -11.13
C LEU A 301 -2.40 -11.82 -10.65
N PRO A 302 -1.66 -12.74 -11.29
CA PRO A 302 -1.57 -14.11 -10.82
C PRO A 302 -0.87 -14.17 -9.46
N MET A 303 -1.62 -14.59 -8.44
CA MET A 303 -1.13 -14.78 -7.08
C MET A 303 -1.19 -16.27 -6.74
N LEU A 304 -0.04 -16.95 -6.75
CA LEU A 304 0.07 -18.39 -6.47
C LEU A 304 0.61 -18.62 -5.06
N THR A 305 -0.01 -19.54 -4.33
CA THR A 305 0.55 -20.15 -3.12
C THR A 305 0.99 -21.57 -3.44
N PHE A 306 2.28 -21.86 -3.24
CA PHE A 306 2.84 -23.21 -3.37
C PHE A 306 2.96 -23.86 -1.99
N GLU A 307 2.33 -25.02 -1.82
CA GLU A 307 2.25 -25.79 -0.58
C GLU A 307 2.96 -27.15 -0.63
N GLY A 308 3.45 -27.60 -1.79
CA GLY A 308 4.18 -28.87 -1.97
C GLY A 308 5.59 -28.93 -1.36
N GLY A 309 5.87 -28.15 -0.31
CA GLY A 309 7.18 -28.02 0.33
C GLY A 309 8.15 -27.08 -0.40
N TYR A 310 9.12 -26.55 0.35
CA TYR A 310 9.99 -25.46 -0.11
C TYR A 310 10.82 -25.80 -1.35
N ALA A 311 11.53 -26.93 -1.37
CA ALA A 311 12.44 -27.28 -2.46
C ALA A 311 11.71 -27.46 -3.81
N ALA A 312 10.50 -28.04 -3.78
CA ALA A 312 9.66 -28.16 -4.96
C ALA A 312 9.13 -26.79 -5.43
N GLY A 313 8.75 -25.90 -4.50
CA GLY A 313 8.34 -24.53 -4.83
C GLY A 313 9.45 -23.69 -5.47
N ILE A 314 10.70 -23.89 -5.05
CA ILE A 314 11.88 -23.25 -5.66
C ILE A 314 12.07 -23.74 -7.11
N ALA A 315 11.99 -25.05 -7.34
CA ALA A 315 12.08 -25.63 -8.68
C ALA A 315 10.94 -25.16 -9.59
N ARG A 316 9.70 -25.14 -9.08
CA ARG A 316 8.50 -24.70 -9.81
C ARG A 316 8.54 -23.23 -10.19
N LEU A 317 9.05 -22.35 -9.31
CA LEU A 317 9.26 -20.95 -9.64
C LEU A 317 10.30 -20.79 -10.76
N ALA A 318 11.42 -21.52 -10.70
CA ALA A 318 12.45 -21.48 -11.74
C ALA A 318 11.90 -21.97 -13.09
N GLU A 319 11.12 -23.06 -13.10
CA GLU A 319 10.42 -23.59 -14.26
C GLU A 319 9.50 -22.54 -14.91
N LEU A 320 8.54 -21.97 -14.17
CA LEU A 320 7.61 -20.94 -14.68
C LEU A 320 8.31 -19.71 -15.29
N LEU A 321 9.46 -19.32 -14.73
CA LEU A 321 10.27 -18.21 -15.25
C LEU A 321 11.02 -18.61 -16.54
N LEU A 322 11.55 -19.83 -16.61
CA LEU A 322 12.27 -20.33 -17.79
C LEU A 322 11.34 -20.63 -18.96
N GLU A 323 10.16 -21.22 -18.70
CA GLU A 323 9.09 -21.40 -19.67
C GLU A 323 8.65 -20.05 -20.29
N ARG A 324 8.51 -19.01 -19.46
CA ARG A 324 8.06 -17.69 -19.92
C ARG A 324 9.05 -16.98 -20.83
N TYR A 325 10.34 -17.08 -20.52
CA TYR A 325 11.36 -16.15 -21.03
C TYR A 325 12.47 -16.80 -21.86
N GLY A 326 12.77 -18.09 -21.65
CA GLY A 326 13.93 -18.79 -22.18
C GLY A 326 15.24 -18.39 -21.46
N CYS A 327 16.15 -19.35 -21.26
CA CYS A 327 17.42 -19.14 -20.56
C CYS A 327 18.34 -18.12 -21.24
N ASP A 328 18.50 -18.19 -22.57
CA ASP A 328 19.40 -17.31 -23.34
C ASP A 328 18.95 -15.83 -23.33
N ASN A 329 17.64 -15.61 -23.37
CA ASN A 329 17.03 -14.29 -23.52
C ASN A 329 16.76 -13.60 -22.17
N CYS A 330 16.40 -14.35 -21.13
CA CYS A 330 16.17 -13.82 -19.79
C CYS A 330 17.48 -13.33 -19.15
N PHE A 331 17.45 -12.20 -18.44
CA PHE A 331 18.49 -11.80 -17.48
C PHE A 331 17.85 -11.59 -16.10
N PRO A 332 17.89 -12.58 -15.19
CA PRO A 332 17.26 -12.47 -13.88
C PRO A 332 18.08 -11.56 -12.97
N VAL A 333 17.43 -10.54 -12.42
CA VAL A 333 17.97 -9.64 -11.39
C VAL A 333 17.28 -10.00 -10.09
N LEU A 334 17.88 -10.92 -9.34
CA LEU A 334 17.29 -11.41 -8.09
C LEU A 334 17.79 -10.57 -6.92
N ALA A 335 16.86 -10.02 -6.15
CA ALA A 335 17.15 -9.13 -5.04
C ALA A 335 16.60 -9.66 -3.71
N VAL A 336 17.39 -9.54 -2.64
CA VAL A 336 17.06 -9.96 -1.27
C VAL A 336 17.50 -8.94 -0.22
N GLY A 337 16.70 -8.82 0.84
CA GLY A 337 17.16 -8.24 2.11
C GLY A 337 17.99 -9.25 2.91
N GLU A 338 19.00 -8.77 3.64
CA GLU A 338 20.05 -9.63 4.23
C GLU A 338 19.60 -10.72 5.21
N THR A 339 18.42 -10.60 5.81
CA THR A 339 17.84 -11.67 6.64
C THR A 339 17.38 -12.85 5.77
N VAL A 340 16.84 -12.54 4.58
CA VAL A 340 16.35 -13.51 3.58
C VAL A 340 17.53 -14.12 2.82
N ASP A 341 18.57 -13.33 2.56
CA ASP A 341 19.89 -13.78 2.08
C ASP A 341 20.54 -14.78 3.04
N ALA A 342 20.55 -14.47 4.35
CA ALA A 342 21.07 -15.37 5.38
C ALA A 342 20.26 -16.67 5.50
N LEU A 343 18.93 -16.62 5.39
CA LEU A 343 18.08 -17.82 5.28
C LEU A 343 18.29 -18.59 3.97
N GLY A 344 18.90 -17.97 2.95
CA GLY A 344 19.24 -18.59 1.66
C GLY A 344 18.18 -18.49 0.58
N TYR A 345 17.02 -17.89 0.85
CA TYR A 345 15.85 -18.02 -0.03
C TYR A 345 16.05 -17.41 -1.42
N GLY A 346 16.76 -16.29 -1.52
CA GLY A 346 17.15 -15.76 -2.83
C GLY A 346 18.20 -16.62 -3.54
N TRP A 347 19.17 -17.15 -2.78
CA TRP A 347 20.30 -17.90 -3.33
C TRP A 347 19.87 -19.26 -3.87
N ASP A 348 18.96 -19.95 -3.19
CA ASP A 348 18.40 -21.21 -3.65
C ASP A 348 17.62 -21.03 -4.98
N ILE A 349 16.85 -19.93 -5.13
CA ILE A 349 16.18 -19.55 -6.40
C ILE A 349 17.21 -19.20 -7.48
N TYR A 350 18.22 -18.38 -7.15
CA TYR A 350 19.26 -17.99 -8.09
C TYR A 350 20.00 -19.22 -8.64
N ASN A 351 20.36 -20.17 -7.76
CA ASN A 351 20.99 -21.43 -8.15
C ASN A 351 20.08 -22.32 -9.01
N ALA A 352 18.78 -22.38 -8.73
CA ALA A 352 17.83 -23.14 -9.54
C ALA A 352 17.74 -22.61 -10.99
N MET A 353 17.79 -21.28 -11.19
CA MET A 353 17.87 -20.67 -12.52
C MET A 353 19.26 -20.84 -13.16
N ALA A 354 20.33 -20.64 -12.39
CA ALA A 354 21.71 -20.73 -12.85
C ALA A 354 22.12 -22.17 -13.26
N ALA A 355 21.55 -23.20 -12.62
CA ALA A 355 21.71 -24.60 -13.00
C ALA A 355 21.13 -24.92 -14.39
N GLN A 356 20.11 -24.16 -14.82
CA GLN A 356 19.54 -24.20 -16.18
C GLN A 356 20.21 -23.19 -17.11
N SER A 357 21.48 -22.81 -16.82
CA SER A 357 22.30 -21.85 -17.55
C SER A 357 21.77 -20.40 -17.63
N CYS A 358 20.67 -20.08 -16.94
CA CYS A 358 20.07 -18.74 -16.92
C CYS A 358 20.82 -17.82 -15.94
N GLN A 359 22.01 -17.35 -16.35
CA GLN A 359 22.88 -16.48 -15.54
C GLN A 359 22.40 -15.03 -15.55
N GLY A 360 22.47 -14.38 -14.37
CA GLY A 360 21.92 -13.05 -14.12
C GLY A 360 22.75 -12.22 -13.13
N HIS A 361 22.08 -11.51 -12.23
CA HIS A 361 22.69 -10.71 -11.16
C HIS A 361 22.00 -10.97 -9.81
N TYR A 362 22.78 -11.07 -8.74
CA TYR A 362 22.31 -11.32 -7.37
C TYR A 362 22.60 -10.12 -6.46
N PHE A 363 21.55 -9.50 -5.91
CA PHE A 363 21.63 -8.24 -5.19
C PHE A 363 21.16 -8.37 -3.73
N ALA A 364 22.09 -8.31 -2.77
CA ALA A 364 21.80 -8.50 -1.34
C ALA A 364 21.92 -7.20 -0.52
N HIS A 365 20.80 -6.52 -0.28
CA HIS A 365 20.71 -5.23 0.40
C HIS A 365 20.50 -5.33 1.93
N ALA A 366 20.60 -4.20 2.64
CA ALA A 366 20.34 -4.11 4.07
C ALA A 366 18.83 -4.12 4.39
N SER A 367 18.43 -4.75 5.49
CA SER A 367 17.00 -4.91 5.86
C SER A 367 16.44 -3.72 6.65
N GLY A 368 15.26 -3.22 6.27
CA GLY A 368 14.47 -2.27 7.06
C GLY A 368 13.93 -1.07 6.28
N GLU A 369 12.88 -0.42 6.80
CA GLU A 369 12.22 0.74 6.15
C GLU A 369 13.16 1.94 5.98
N SER A 370 14.12 2.14 6.90
CA SER A 370 15.17 3.16 6.82
C SER A 370 16.16 2.96 5.67
N PHE A 371 16.20 1.76 5.08
CA PHE A 371 16.97 1.42 3.87
C PHE A 371 16.11 1.43 2.61
N LYS A 372 14.78 1.65 2.68
CA LYS A 372 13.91 1.75 1.51
C LYS A 372 14.02 3.13 0.84
N ARG A 373 15.23 3.48 0.41
CA ARG A 373 15.62 4.80 -0.12
C ARG A 373 16.59 4.65 -1.30
N PRO A 374 16.73 5.66 -2.18
CA PRO A 374 17.43 5.49 -3.45
C PRO A 374 18.89 5.04 -3.32
N ASP A 375 19.68 5.65 -2.44
CA ASP A 375 21.12 5.32 -2.25
C ASP A 375 21.38 3.87 -1.79
N ALA A 376 20.38 3.18 -1.26
CA ALA A 376 20.50 1.77 -0.89
C ALA A 376 20.31 0.82 -2.08
N PHE A 377 19.59 1.25 -3.12
CA PHE A 377 19.22 0.43 -4.29
C PHE A 377 19.84 0.93 -5.63
N GLY A 378 20.29 2.18 -5.71
CA GLY A 378 21.07 2.73 -6.82
C GLY A 378 22.53 2.29 -6.82
N LYS A 379 22.81 1.01 -6.57
CA LYS A 379 24.18 0.52 -6.44
C LYS A 379 24.85 0.35 -7.81
N PRO A 380 26.09 0.84 -8.02
CA PRO A 380 26.75 0.80 -9.32
C PRO A 380 26.77 -0.59 -9.97
N GLU A 381 27.02 -1.63 -9.18
CA GLU A 381 27.04 -3.02 -9.63
C GLU A 381 25.68 -3.53 -10.15
N LEU A 382 24.56 -3.06 -9.56
CA LEU A 382 23.21 -3.40 -9.99
C LEU A 382 22.80 -2.62 -11.24
N LEU A 383 23.05 -1.30 -11.23
CA LEU A 383 22.71 -0.42 -12.36
C LEU A 383 23.51 -0.78 -13.61
N ALA A 384 24.81 -1.05 -13.46
CA ALA A 384 25.67 -1.51 -14.54
C ALA A 384 25.22 -2.89 -15.07
N ALA A 385 24.87 -3.85 -14.20
CA ALA A 385 24.37 -5.16 -14.64
C ALA A 385 23.10 -5.05 -15.49
N ILE A 386 22.12 -4.24 -15.06
CA ILE A 386 20.88 -3.99 -15.81
C ILE A 386 21.20 -3.30 -17.14
N ALA A 387 22.00 -2.23 -17.14
CA ALA A 387 22.35 -1.49 -18.34
C ALA A 387 23.14 -2.36 -19.35
N THR A 388 24.07 -3.20 -18.89
CA THR A 388 24.81 -4.15 -19.73
C THR A 388 23.89 -5.21 -20.34
N ALA A 389 22.98 -5.80 -19.56
CA ALA A 389 22.02 -6.78 -20.07
C ALA A 389 21.11 -6.18 -21.16
N LYS A 390 20.63 -4.94 -20.94
CA LYS A 390 19.82 -4.19 -21.92
C LYS A 390 20.62 -3.77 -23.16
N LYS A 391 21.87 -3.30 -23.00
CA LYS A 391 22.80 -3.02 -24.12
C LYS A 391 23.12 -4.30 -24.93
N ALA A 392 23.07 -5.48 -24.30
CA ALA A 392 23.16 -6.79 -24.95
C ALA A 392 21.83 -7.35 -25.49
N GLY A 393 20.72 -6.61 -25.39
CA GLY A 393 19.40 -7.01 -25.89
C GLY A 393 18.67 -8.09 -25.06
N ARG A 394 19.19 -8.50 -23.89
CA ARG A 394 18.54 -9.48 -23.02
C ARG A 394 17.37 -8.86 -22.26
N ARG A 395 16.31 -9.64 -22.08
CA ARG A 395 15.10 -9.25 -21.34
C ARG A 395 15.35 -9.34 -19.84
N VAL A 396 15.52 -8.17 -19.20
CA VAL A 396 15.72 -8.09 -17.74
C VAL A 396 14.42 -8.42 -17.00
N VAL A 397 14.53 -9.31 -16.01
CA VAL A 397 13.42 -9.74 -15.14
C VAL A 397 13.84 -9.53 -13.69
N VAL A 398 13.20 -8.59 -13.02
CA VAL A 398 13.48 -8.24 -11.61
C VAL A 398 12.66 -9.14 -10.69
N ILE A 399 13.35 -9.93 -9.85
CA ILE A 399 12.75 -10.91 -8.93
C ILE A 399 13.00 -10.43 -7.50
N ALA A 400 11.97 -9.90 -6.84
CA ALA A 400 12.06 -9.39 -5.48
C ALA A 400 11.67 -10.46 -4.46
N VAL A 401 12.66 -11.05 -3.79
CA VAL A 401 12.47 -12.09 -2.77
C VAL A 401 12.56 -11.46 -1.38
N GLY A 402 11.45 -11.34 -0.65
CA GLY A 402 11.50 -10.77 0.71
C GLY A 402 10.18 -10.24 1.25
N GLY A 403 10.24 -9.21 2.10
CA GLY A 403 9.06 -8.43 2.53
C GLY A 403 8.87 -7.15 1.70
N GLY A 404 7.76 -6.44 1.91
CA GLY A 404 7.33 -5.31 1.07
C GLY A 404 8.31 -4.13 0.94
N VAL A 405 9.34 -4.03 1.79
CA VAL A 405 10.48 -3.12 1.59
C VAL A 405 11.23 -3.45 0.28
N ASN A 406 11.53 -4.73 0.05
CA ASN A 406 12.22 -5.19 -1.16
C ASN A 406 11.30 -5.08 -2.38
N GLY A 407 10.05 -5.58 -2.28
CA GLY A 407 9.06 -5.48 -3.35
C GLY A 407 8.81 -4.05 -3.83
N ASN A 408 8.62 -3.09 -2.91
CA ASN A 408 8.38 -1.69 -3.29
C ASN A 408 9.62 -1.00 -3.86
N ALA A 409 10.83 -1.35 -3.42
CA ALA A 409 12.08 -0.77 -3.92
C ALA A 409 12.48 -1.36 -5.27
N MET A 410 12.47 -2.68 -5.42
CA MET A 410 12.83 -3.35 -6.67
C MET A 410 11.74 -3.22 -7.74
N GLY A 411 10.47 -3.10 -7.33
CA GLY A 411 9.38 -2.69 -8.21
C GLY A 411 9.59 -1.28 -8.77
N MET A 412 10.25 -0.37 -8.04
CA MET A 412 10.69 0.93 -8.59
C MET A 412 11.84 0.80 -9.58
N ILE A 413 12.84 -0.03 -9.28
CA ILE A 413 13.93 -0.31 -10.23
C ILE A 413 13.36 -0.90 -11.53
N ALA A 414 12.45 -1.88 -11.45
CA ALA A 414 11.77 -2.44 -12.61
C ALA A 414 10.97 -1.37 -13.39
N ALA A 415 10.14 -0.58 -12.70
CA ALA A 415 9.31 0.46 -13.31
C ALA A 415 10.11 1.58 -14.01
N MET A 416 11.27 1.97 -13.46
CA MET A 416 12.15 2.95 -14.11
C MET A 416 12.96 2.34 -15.26
N THR A 417 13.39 1.09 -15.15
CA THR A 417 14.20 0.41 -16.18
C THR A 417 13.40 -0.23 -17.30
N GLY A 418 12.06 -0.29 -17.18
CA GLY A 418 11.18 -0.97 -18.15
C GLY A 418 11.22 -2.50 -18.07
N SER A 419 11.82 -3.05 -17.00
CA SER A 419 12.03 -4.48 -16.81
C SER A 419 10.76 -5.19 -16.33
N ASP A 420 10.58 -6.46 -16.68
CA ASP A 420 9.52 -7.27 -16.05
C ASP A 420 9.77 -7.41 -14.54
N PHE A 421 8.70 -7.62 -13.78
CA PHE A 421 8.75 -7.65 -12.32
C PHE A 421 7.99 -8.85 -11.73
N VAL A 422 8.61 -9.54 -10.77
CA VAL A 422 8.06 -10.70 -10.08
C VAL A 422 8.28 -10.55 -8.58
N GLU A 423 7.23 -10.74 -7.77
CA GLU A 423 7.32 -10.69 -6.31
C GLU A 423 7.27 -12.10 -5.71
N VAL A 424 8.23 -12.42 -4.84
CA VAL A 424 8.34 -13.69 -4.12
C VAL A 424 8.25 -13.37 -2.62
N PRO A 425 7.03 -13.16 -2.08
CA PRO A 425 6.85 -12.65 -0.73
C PRO A 425 7.23 -13.70 0.32
N THR A 426 8.16 -13.33 1.20
CA THR A 426 8.61 -14.14 2.35
C THR A 426 8.02 -13.68 3.67
N THR A 427 7.10 -12.71 3.67
CA THR A 427 6.34 -12.28 4.86
C THR A 427 4.84 -12.25 4.56
N LEU A 428 4.03 -12.69 5.53
CA LEU A 428 2.58 -12.80 5.37
C LEU A 428 1.94 -11.45 5.01
N MET A 429 2.38 -10.38 5.68
CA MET A 429 1.98 -8.98 5.42
C MET A 429 2.36 -8.50 4.01
N HIS A 430 3.43 -9.03 3.40
CA HIS A 430 3.74 -8.66 2.00
C HIS A 430 2.75 -9.30 1.04
N PHE A 431 2.43 -10.59 1.23
CA PHE A 431 1.57 -11.36 0.33
C PHE A 431 0.10 -10.93 0.38
N ASN A 432 -0.43 -10.57 1.55
CA ASN A 432 -1.84 -10.16 1.66
C ASN A 432 -2.07 -8.65 1.38
N ASP A 433 -1.17 -7.76 1.82
CA ASP A 433 -1.36 -6.31 1.71
C ASP A 433 -0.51 -5.63 0.62
N ALA A 434 0.81 -5.89 0.55
CA ALA A 434 1.70 -5.07 -0.29
C ALA A 434 1.89 -5.57 -1.74
N THR A 435 1.70 -6.87 -2.02
CA THR A 435 1.65 -7.39 -3.41
C THR A 435 0.30 -7.12 -4.08
N THR A 436 -0.77 -6.93 -3.30
CA THR A 436 -2.12 -6.59 -3.80
C THR A 436 -2.27 -5.11 -4.20
N SER A 437 -1.19 -4.34 -4.26
CA SER A 437 -1.17 -2.97 -4.80
C SER A 437 -0.05 -2.77 -5.81
N ALA A 438 -0.35 -2.02 -6.87
CA ALA A 438 0.63 -1.54 -7.84
C ALA A 438 1.49 -0.37 -7.30
N LYS A 439 1.25 0.15 -6.07
CA LYS A 439 2.03 1.23 -5.42
C LYS A 439 3.48 0.78 -5.14
N LYS A 440 4.43 1.01 -6.05
CA LYS A 440 5.88 0.82 -5.78
C LYS A 440 6.53 2.17 -5.44
N ALA A 441 7.42 2.22 -4.44
CA ALA A 441 7.98 3.48 -3.94
C ALA A 441 9.19 3.34 -3.00
N PHE A 442 10.09 4.33 -3.08
CA PHE A 442 11.04 4.69 -2.04
C PHE A 442 10.44 5.71 -1.04
N SER A 443 10.98 5.72 0.17
CA SER A 443 10.73 6.71 1.21
C SER A 443 11.77 7.84 1.13
N LEU A 444 11.38 9.08 1.40
CA LEU A 444 12.31 10.22 1.48
C LEU A 444 13.03 10.18 2.83
N VAL A 445 14.33 9.95 2.81
CA VAL A 445 15.18 9.82 4.00
C VAL A 445 16.30 10.85 3.94
N VAL A 446 16.41 11.69 4.97
CA VAL A 446 17.41 12.76 5.07
C VAL A 446 18.10 12.67 6.43
N GLY A 447 19.44 12.63 6.45
CA GLY A 447 20.20 12.44 7.70
C GLY A 447 19.86 11.16 8.46
N GLY A 448 19.42 10.10 7.75
CA GLY A 448 18.94 8.85 8.36
C GLY A 448 17.51 8.91 8.95
N LYS A 449 16.87 10.09 8.99
CA LYS A 449 15.46 10.25 9.38
C LYS A 449 14.55 10.11 8.16
N ILE A 450 13.55 9.24 8.25
CA ILE A 450 12.45 9.20 7.28
C ILE A 450 11.64 10.50 7.45
N LEU A 451 11.56 11.31 6.39
CA LEU A 451 10.74 12.53 6.36
C LEU A 451 9.34 12.24 5.80
N SER A 452 9.22 11.30 4.86
CA SER A 452 7.94 10.84 4.32
C SER A 452 8.07 9.42 3.76
N LYS A 453 7.15 8.52 4.14
CA LYS A 453 7.13 7.12 3.66
C LYS A 453 6.55 7.04 2.24
N ASN A 454 7.12 6.16 1.42
CA ASN A 454 6.59 5.79 0.10
C ASN A 454 6.23 6.98 -0.82
N ILE A 455 7.04 8.04 -0.84
CA ILE A 455 6.72 9.33 -1.49
C ILE A 455 7.37 9.51 -2.87
N LEU A 456 8.46 8.78 -3.14
CA LEU A 456 9.19 8.75 -4.41
C LEU A 456 8.87 7.41 -5.11
N GLY A 457 7.80 7.36 -5.89
CA GLY A 457 7.23 6.11 -6.37
C GLY A 457 6.55 6.19 -7.75
N THR A 458 5.96 5.09 -8.19
CA THR A 458 5.03 5.05 -9.34
C THR A 458 3.99 3.94 -9.15
N PHE A 459 3.19 3.66 -10.19
CA PHE A 459 2.34 2.48 -10.25
C PHE A 459 2.96 1.45 -11.22
N TYR A 460 3.24 0.24 -10.73
CA TYR A 460 3.80 -0.84 -11.54
C TYR A 460 3.29 -2.21 -11.04
N LEU A 461 2.67 -2.98 -11.93
CA LEU A 461 2.03 -4.26 -11.65
C LEU A 461 3.02 -5.43 -11.86
N PRO A 462 3.15 -6.38 -10.91
CA PRO A 462 3.93 -7.59 -11.13
C PRO A 462 3.35 -8.47 -12.24
N LYS A 463 4.22 -9.21 -12.92
CA LYS A 463 3.87 -10.30 -13.84
C LYS A 463 3.40 -11.57 -13.12
N LEU A 464 3.85 -11.75 -11.88
CA LEU A 464 3.57 -12.88 -11.01
C LEU A 464 3.82 -12.50 -9.55
N VAL A 465 2.99 -13.04 -8.65
CA VAL A 465 3.29 -13.14 -7.21
C VAL A 465 3.33 -14.62 -6.85
N PHE A 466 4.47 -15.12 -6.35
CA PHE A 466 4.68 -16.54 -6.06
C PHE A 466 5.10 -16.75 -4.60
N CYS A 467 4.21 -17.27 -3.78
CA CYS A 467 4.40 -17.46 -2.35
C CYS A 467 4.65 -18.94 -2.01
N ILE A 468 5.85 -19.30 -1.55
CA ILE A 468 6.15 -20.64 -1.04
C ILE A 468 5.78 -20.69 0.45
N SER A 469 4.74 -21.42 0.84
CA SER A 469 4.14 -21.31 2.18
C SER A 469 5.12 -21.56 3.34
N GLU A 470 6.02 -22.54 3.19
CA GLU A 470 7.00 -22.91 4.22
C GLU A 470 7.98 -21.79 4.61
N VAL A 471 8.14 -20.72 3.82
CA VAL A 471 9.01 -19.59 4.23
C VAL A 471 8.49 -18.90 5.50
N PHE A 472 7.17 -18.93 5.72
CA PHE A 472 6.53 -18.34 6.90
C PHE A 472 6.91 -19.06 8.20
N LEU A 473 7.37 -20.33 8.13
CA LEU A 473 7.89 -21.11 9.27
C LEU A 473 9.21 -20.55 9.83
N THR A 474 9.78 -19.52 9.19
CA THR A 474 11.00 -18.83 9.65
C THR A 474 10.79 -17.36 10.00
N LEU A 475 9.53 -16.91 10.08
CA LEU A 475 9.24 -15.54 10.50
C LEU A 475 9.57 -15.28 11.97
N ASP A 476 9.64 -14.01 12.33
CA ASP A 476 9.63 -13.58 13.72
C ASP A 476 8.18 -13.41 14.19
N PRO A 477 7.84 -13.70 15.46
CA PRO A 477 6.51 -13.50 16.01
C PRO A 477 5.92 -12.10 15.72
N CYS A 478 6.76 -11.06 15.72
CA CYS A 478 6.39 -9.68 15.37
C CYS A 478 5.84 -9.57 13.94
N SER A 479 6.36 -10.34 12.98
CA SER A 479 5.89 -10.34 11.58
C SER A 479 4.52 -11.00 11.42
N ILE A 480 4.18 -11.96 12.29
CA ILE A 480 2.83 -12.57 12.33
C ILE A 480 1.83 -11.60 12.97
N HIS A 481 2.20 -10.94 14.08
CA HIS A 481 1.39 -9.87 14.67
C HIS A 481 1.18 -8.69 13.69
N ALA A 482 2.20 -8.32 12.91
CA ALA A 482 2.05 -7.27 11.90
C ALA A 482 0.98 -7.63 10.84
N ALA A 483 0.98 -8.86 10.33
CA ALA A 483 -0.04 -9.33 9.42
C ALA A 483 -1.43 -9.42 10.07
N ALA A 484 -1.50 -9.79 11.36
CA ALA A 484 -2.74 -9.82 12.13
C ALA A 484 -3.30 -8.40 12.42
N GLY A 485 -2.44 -7.38 12.53
CA GLY A 485 -2.86 -5.97 12.65
C GLY A 485 -3.49 -5.44 11.36
N GLU A 486 -2.89 -5.72 10.20
CA GLU A 486 -3.50 -5.40 8.90
C GLU A 486 -4.81 -6.17 8.65
N ALA A 487 -4.89 -7.43 9.10
CA ALA A 487 -6.13 -8.19 9.07
C ALA A 487 -7.19 -7.58 10.01
N SER A 488 -6.81 -7.14 11.21
CA SER A 488 -7.71 -6.51 12.18
C SER A 488 -8.28 -5.19 11.65
N LYS A 489 -7.42 -4.33 11.07
CA LYS A 489 -7.82 -3.16 10.28
C LYS A 489 -8.87 -3.56 9.23
N THR A 490 -8.57 -4.59 8.44
CA THR A 490 -9.44 -5.10 7.37
C THR A 490 -10.81 -5.53 7.89
N MET A 491 -10.88 -6.27 9.00
CA MET A 491 -12.15 -6.66 9.64
C MET A 491 -12.92 -5.47 10.20
N SER A 492 -12.26 -4.52 10.88
CA SER A 492 -12.90 -3.32 11.44
C SER A 492 -13.60 -2.47 10.37
N MET A 493 -13.05 -2.45 9.15
CA MET A 493 -13.60 -1.71 8.02
C MET A 493 -14.76 -2.43 7.30
N LEU A 494 -14.92 -3.76 7.43
CA LEU A 494 -15.60 -4.57 6.41
C LEU A 494 -16.54 -5.67 6.97
N GLY A 495 -17.86 -5.53 6.70
CA GLY A 495 -18.97 -6.44 7.14
C GLY A 495 -19.15 -7.73 6.31
N LYS A 496 -20.34 -8.38 6.26
CA LYS A 496 -20.46 -9.71 5.60
C LYS A 496 -20.87 -9.65 4.11
N ALA A 497 -19.92 -9.92 3.20
CA ALA A 497 -20.09 -9.84 1.74
C ALA A 497 -21.28 -10.63 1.18
N SER A 498 -21.43 -11.87 1.67
CA SER A 498 -22.37 -12.86 1.14
C SER A 498 -23.78 -12.76 1.73
N SER A 499 -24.03 -11.83 2.66
CA SER A 499 -25.37 -11.61 3.20
C SER A 499 -26.30 -11.07 2.11
N CYS A 500 -27.62 -11.26 2.25
CA CYS A 500 -28.57 -10.69 1.30
C CYS A 500 -28.49 -9.15 1.31
N GLN A 501 -28.25 -8.57 2.50
CA GLN A 501 -28.06 -7.13 2.66
C GLN A 501 -26.76 -6.66 2.00
N GLY A 502 -25.63 -7.30 2.28
CA GLY A 502 -24.32 -6.97 1.71
C GLY A 502 -24.30 -7.01 0.17
N ARG A 503 -25.06 -7.92 -0.45
CA ARG A 503 -25.20 -7.99 -1.91
C ARG A 503 -26.09 -6.88 -2.52
N LEU A 504 -27.07 -6.37 -1.78
CA LEU A 504 -27.86 -5.18 -2.19
C LEU A 504 -27.06 -3.89 -1.97
N ASP A 505 -26.36 -3.82 -0.84
CA ASP A 505 -25.49 -2.72 -0.41
C ASP A 505 -24.29 -2.51 -1.35
N PHE A 506 -23.73 -3.60 -1.89
CA PHE A 506 -22.67 -3.61 -2.90
C PHE A 506 -22.96 -2.68 -4.10
N HIS A 507 -24.22 -2.63 -4.55
CA HIS A 507 -24.65 -1.74 -5.64
C HIS A 507 -25.13 -0.37 -5.15
N ASN A 508 -25.61 -0.25 -3.90
CA ASN A 508 -26.12 1.00 -3.34
C ASN A 508 -25.25 1.54 -2.19
N ILE A 509 -23.97 1.78 -2.49
CA ILE A 509 -22.95 2.27 -1.54
C ILE A 509 -23.37 3.56 -0.80
N LEU A 510 -24.26 4.37 -1.39
CA LEU A 510 -24.79 5.57 -0.75
C LEU A 510 -25.70 5.28 0.47
N GLY A 511 -26.32 4.11 0.58
CA GLY A 511 -27.15 3.69 1.71
C GLY A 511 -26.68 2.43 2.47
N ALA A 512 -25.56 1.85 2.05
CA ALA A 512 -25.04 0.57 2.55
C ALA A 512 -24.63 0.56 4.03
N GLY A 513 -24.89 -0.57 4.70
CA GLY A 513 -24.55 -0.87 6.09
C GLY A 513 -23.75 -2.16 6.31
N GLU A 514 -23.39 -2.93 5.26
CA GLU A 514 -22.43 -4.06 5.32
C GLU A 514 -21.46 -4.09 4.13
N PHE A 515 -20.15 -4.26 4.39
CA PHE A 515 -19.10 -4.24 3.36
C PHE A 515 -17.98 -5.29 3.49
N ALA A 516 -18.28 -6.58 3.34
CA ALA A 516 -17.33 -7.60 2.84
C ALA A 516 -15.88 -7.82 3.41
N SER A 517 -15.77 -8.40 4.61
CA SER A 517 -14.81 -9.47 4.97
C SER A 517 -15.48 -10.43 5.97
N ASP A 518 -15.33 -11.75 5.87
CA ASP A 518 -15.99 -12.68 6.79
C ASP A 518 -15.16 -12.89 8.06
N PHE A 519 -15.18 -11.87 8.94
CA PHE A 519 -14.40 -11.83 10.19
C PHE A 519 -14.59 -13.08 11.07
N THR A 520 -15.70 -13.80 10.96
CA THR A 520 -15.93 -15.04 11.71
C THR A 520 -14.96 -16.16 11.32
N LYS A 521 -14.51 -16.21 10.06
CA LYS A 521 -13.45 -17.14 9.61
C LYS A 521 -12.11 -16.77 10.23
N VAL A 522 -11.76 -15.48 10.21
CA VAL A 522 -10.50 -14.97 10.77
C VAL A 522 -10.46 -15.17 12.29
N ALA A 523 -11.59 -14.98 12.98
CA ALA A 523 -11.73 -15.27 14.41
C ALA A 523 -11.63 -16.78 14.72
N ALA A 524 -12.27 -17.65 13.93
CA ALA A 524 -12.13 -19.10 14.07
C ALA A 524 -10.66 -19.55 13.93
N ALA A 525 -9.94 -18.95 12.99
CA ALA A 525 -8.52 -19.18 12.74
C ALA A 525 -7.57 -18.72 13.87
N ALA A 526 -8.03 -18.00 14.90
CA ALA A 526 -7.17 -17.49 15.97
C ALA A 526 -6.40 -18.58 16.75
N VAL A 527 -6.85 -19.85 16.77
CA VAL A 527 -6.04 -20.94 17.36
C VAL A 527 -4.78 -21.22 16.54
N GLY A 528 -4.88 -21.12 15.20
CA GLY A 528 -3.76 -21.29 14.29
C GLY A 528 -2.70 -20.20 14.46
N PHE A 529 -3.13 -18.96 14.70
CA PHE A 529 -2.24 -17.87 15.11
C PHE A 529 -1.45 -18.22 16.37
N GLU A 530 -2.13 -18.59 17.46
CA GLU A 530 -1.47 -18.90 18.74
C GLU A 530 -0.44 -20.04 18.58
N ARG A 531 -0.81 -21.11 17.86
CA ARG A 531 0.10 -22.23 17.57
C ARG A 531 1.30 -21.82 16.73
N LEU A 532 1.11 -20.95 15.73
CA LEU A 532 2.20 -20.45 14.90
C LEU A 532 3.18 -19.60 15.72
N ILE A 533 2.69 -18.72 16.61
CA ILE A 533 3.55 -17.95 17.51
C ILE A 533 4.40 -18.87 18.40
N VAL A 534 3.77 -19.86 19.05
CA VAL A 534 4.47 -20.84 19.91
C VAL A 534 5.47 -21.68 19.11
N PHE A 535 5.12 -22.12 17.90
CA PHE A 535 6.03 -22.85 17.00
C PHE A 535 7.26 -22.01 16.63
N LEU A 536 7.08 -20.74 16.25
CA LEU A 536 8.19 -19.82 15.90
C LEU A 536 9.07 -19.49 17.12
N GLN A 537 8.49 -19.41 18.32
CA GLN A 537 9.23 -19.25 19.57
C GLN A 537 10.08 -20.50 19.87
N ASN A 538 9.51 -21.70 19.78
CA ASN A 538 10.20 -22.97 20.04
C ASN A 538 11.35 -23.23 19.03
N THR A 539 11.13 -22.92 17.74
CA THR A 539 12.12 -23.14 16.67
C THR A 539 13.14 -21.99 16.51
N SER A 540 12.98 -20.89 17.25
CA SER A 540 13.86 -19.71 17.21
C SER A 540 15.35 -20.01 17.36
N GLY A 541 15.70 -21.02 18.16
CA GLY A 541 17.09 -21.48 18.36
C GLY A 541 17.69 -22.21 17.14
N LEU A 542 16.88 -22.84 16.29
CA LEU A 542 17.31 -23.40 15.01
C LEU A 542 17.44 -22.28 13.96
N LYS A 543 16.44 -21.39 13.88
CA LYS A 543 16.46 -20.23 12.98
C LYS A 543 17.68 -19.33 13.21
N SER A 544 17.97 -19.00 14.46
CA SER A 544 19.12 -18.17 14.83
C SER A 544 20.46 -18.78 14.39
N LYS A 545 20.60 -20.11 14.46
CA LYS A 545 21.78 -20.82 13.94
C LYS A 545 21.84 -20.78 12.41
N ALA A 546 20.74 -21.02 11.71
CA ALA A 546 20.69 -20.94 10.25
C ALA A 546 21.06 -19.55 9.74
N ILE A 547 20.56 -18.49 10.38
CA ILE A 547 20.90 -17.09 10.08
C ILE A 547 22.39 -16.81 10.38
N ALA A 548 22.96 -17.37 11.45
CA ALA A 548 24.39 -17.22 11.75
C ALA A 548 25.27 -17.90 10.68
N THR A 549 24.97 -19.15 10.31
CA THR A 549 25.64 -19.86 9.21
C THR A 549 25.51 -19.10 7.88
N GLY A 550 24.33 -18.55 7.57
CA GLY A 550 24.08 -17.70 6.41
C GLY A 550 24.88 -16.39 6.40
N ARG A 551 25.05 -15.74 7.55
CA ARG A 551 25.91 -14.56 7.69
C ARG A 551 27.39 -14.90 7.43
N THR A 552 27.86 -16.07 7.87
CA THR A 552 29.21 -16.57 7.55
C THR A 552 29.38 -16.83 6.05
N LEU A 553 28.43 -17.51 5.39
CA LEU A 553 28.41 -17.68 3.93
C LEU A 553 28.48 -16.35 3.18
N ARG A 554 27.63 -15.39 3.55
CA ARG A 554 27.62 -14.03 2.98
C ARG A 554 28.95 -13.31 3.17
N SER A 555 29.67 -13.58 4.26
CA SER A 555 30.99 -13.01 4.51
C SER A 555 32.07 -13.62 3.61
N ILE A 556 32.09 -14.95 3.45
CA ILE A 556 33.03 -15.66 2.55
C ILE A 556 32.84 -15.19 1.10
N ARG A 557 31.60 -15.15 0.62
CA ARG A 557 31.27 -14.68 -0.73
C ARG A 557 31.70 -13.24 -1.01
N LYS A 558 31.77 -12.40 0.02
CA LYS A 558 32.24 -11.01 -0.09
C LYS A 558 33.77 -10.85 -0.09
N THR A 559 34.56 -11.82 0.39
CA THR A 559 36.02 -11.74 0.32
C THR A 559 36.58 -12.23 -1.01
N GLY A 560 35.80 -12.99 -1.79
CA GLY A 560 36.24 -13.57 -3.07
C GLY A 560 37.26 -14.71 -2.94
N VAL A 561 37.57 -15.13 -1.70
CA VAL A 561 38.49 -16.23 -1.40
C VAL A 561 37.67 -17.52 -1.33
N THR A 562 37.53 -18.20 -2.46
CA THR A 562 36.65 -19.36 -2.63
C THR A 562 37.24 -20.66 -2.10
N ASP A 563 37.08 -20.92 -0.80
CA ASP A 563 37.04 -22.30 -0.30
C ASP A 563 35.65 -22.90 -0.60
N SER A 564 35.53 -23.50 -1.78
CA SER A 564 34.28 -24.11 -2.25
C SER A 564 33.83 -25.30 -1.41
N ALA A 565 34.73 -25.96 -0.68
CA ALA A 565 34.38 -27.03 0.26
C ALA A 565 33.80 -26.46 1.55
N GLN A 566 34.36 -25.35 2.06
CA GLN A 566 33.80 -24.63 3.20
C GLN A 566 32.42 -24.04 2.88
N GLU A 567 32.24 -23.44 1.70
CA GLU A 567 30.92 -22.94 1.27
C GLU A 567 29.88 -24.07 1.20
N ALA A 568 30.17 -25.17 0.49
CA ALA A 568 29.25 -26.30 0.37
C ALA A 568 28.89 -26.92 1.74
N ALA A 569 29.85 -27.01 2.66
CA ALA A 569 29.61 -27.50 4.02
C ALA A 569 28.69 -26.57 4.84
N LEU A 570 28.86 -25.25 4.72
CA LEU A 570 28.02 -24.26 5.38
C LEU A 570 26.61 -24.18 4.75
N GLU A 571 26.48 -24.34 3.43
CA GLU A 571 25.18 -24.44 2.77
C GLU A 571 24.43 -25.69 3.23
N SER A 572 25.09 -26.85 3.23
CA SER A 572 24.50 -28.09 3.75
C SER A 572 24.08 -27.97 5.22
N GLN A 573 24.87 -27.28 6.06
CA GLN A 573 24.52 -27.02 7.46
C GLN A 573 23.28 -26.11 7.57
N ARG A 574 23.20 -25.04 6.75
CA ARG A 574 22.04 -24.15 6.71
C ARG A 574 20.78 -24.92 6.27
N HIS A 575 20.89 -25.74 5.23
CA HIS A 575 19.79 -26.56 4.74
C HIS A 575 19.36 -27.63 5.76
N GLU A 576 20.27 -28.26 6.50
CA GLU A 576 19.90 -29.15 7.63
C GLU A 576 19.11 -28.41 8.71
N LEU A 577 19.62 -27.24 9.16
CA LEU A 577 18.98 -26.45 10.22
C LEU A 577 17.56 -25.99 9.83
N LEU A 578 17.36 -25.59 8.57
CA LEU A 578 16.04 -25.18 8.05
C LEU A 578 15.14 -26.38 7.72
N GLY A 579 15.70 -27.50 7.26
CA GLY A 579 14.98 -28.76 7.10
C GLY A 579 14.41 -29.26 8.43
N ARG A 580 15.16 -29.11 9.52
CA ARG A 580 14.69 -29.41 10.88
C ARG A 580 13.55 -28.50 11.34
N VAL A 581 13.60 -27.19 11.05
CA VAL A 581 12.45 -26.30 11.33
C VAL A 581 11.19 -26.77 10.59
N ARG A 582 11.31 -27.22 9.34
CA ARG A 582 10.19 -27.78 8.57
C ARG A 582 9.70 -29.12 9.13
N ALA A 583 10.59 -30.02 9.54
CA ALA A 583 10.22 -31.28 10.18
C ALA A 583 9.47 -31.07 11.51
N GLU A 584 9.90 -30.12 12.36
CA GLU A 584 9.17 -29.76 13.59
C GLU A 584 7.74 -29.23 13.30
N PHE A 585 7.47 -28.70 12.09
CA PHE A 585 6.15 -28.27 11.65
C PHE A 585 5.32 -29.40 11.02
N ASN A 586 5.90 -30.10 10.04
CA ASN A 586 5.24 -31.11 9.20
C ASN A 586 5.07 -32.47 9.93
N GLU A 587 5.96 -32.80 10.86
CA GLU A 587 6.01 -34.09 11.58
C GLU A 587 5.90 -33.91 13.11
N GLY A 588 6.44 -32.80 13.65
CA GLY A 588 6.47 -32.53 15.10
C GLY A 588 5.16 -31.99 15.69
N LEU A 589 4.30 -31.35 14.89
CA LEU A 589 2.98 -30.89 15.33
C LEU A 589 1.93 -32.01 15.21
N PRO A 590 1.00 -32.16 16.18
CA PRO A 590 -0.20 -32.97 15.99
C PRO A 590 -0.99 -32.48 14.76
N GLU A 591 -1.61 -33.41 14.02
CA GLU A 591 -2.34 -33.14 12.77
C GLU A 591 -3.35 -31.97 12.88
N GLU A 592 -4.13 -31.93 13.96
CA GLU A 592 -5.05 -30.82 14.27
C GLU A 592 -4.32 -29.47 14.43
N GLY A 593 -3.13 -29.48 15.04
CA GLY A 593 -2.31 -28.29 15.20
C GLY A 593 -1.72 -27.79 13.88
N HIS A 594 -1.22 -28.69 13.04
CA HIS A 594 -0.76 -28.39 11.69
C HIS A 594 -1.91 -27.80 10.84
N ARG A 595 -3.05 -28.49 10.80
CA ARG A 595 -4.27 -28.06 10.09
C ARG A 595 -4.79 -26.70 10.57
N GLN A 596 -4.72 -26.41 11.87
CA GLN A 596 -5.10 -25.10 12.40
C GLN A 596 -4.14 -23.98 11.97
N VAL A 597 -2.81 -24.21 11.92
CA VAL A 597 -1.85 -23.21 11.42
C VAL A 597 -2.02 -22.96 9.92
N VAL A 598 -2.15 -24.01 9.11
CA VAL A 598 -2.40 -23.88 7.65
C VAL A 598 -3.71 -23.14 7.39
N HIS A 599 -4.78 -23.48 8.10
CA HIS A 599 -6.06 -22.77 8.02
C HIS A 599 -5.92 -21.27 8.32
N PHE A 600 -5.16 -20.90 9.35
CA PHE A 600 -4.88 -19.50 9.67
C PHE A 600 -4.13 -18.76 8.55
N LEU A 601 -3.03 -19.35 8.06
CA LEU A 601 -2.24 -18.76 6.98
C LEU A 601 -3.08 -18.56 5.71
N MET A 602 -3.87 -19.56 5.33
CA MET A 602 -4.79 -19.45 4.18
C MET A 602 -5.86 -18.39 4.39
N THR A 603 -6.59 -18.43 5.52
CA THR A 603 -7.78 -17.60 5.74
C THR A 603 -7.47 -16.11 5.87
N ILE A 604 -6.37 -15.73 6.54
CA ILE A 604 -5.97 -14.31 6.57
C ILE A 604 -5.54 -13.80 5.21
N ASN A 605 -4.86 -14.61 4.39
CA ASN A 605 -4.51 -14.22 3.03
C ASN A 605 -5.77 -14.08 2.18
N GLU A 606 -6.63 -15.09 2.15
CA GLU A 606 -7.82 -15.14 1.32
C GLU A 606 -8.78 -13.96 1.61
N GLU A 607 -9.13 -13.71 2.87
CA GLU A 607 -10.09 -12.64 3.22
C GLU A 607 -9.52 -11.23 3.03
N VAL A 608 -8.24 -10.99 3.34
CA VAL A 608 -7.61 -9.66 3.14
C VAL A 608 -7.38 -9.37 1.65
N ILE A 609 -7.00 -10.37 0.85
CA ILE A 609 -6.86 -10.20 -0.60
C ILE A 609 -8.25 -9.99 -1.24
N LYS A 610 -9.27 -10.75 -0.84
CA LYS A 610 -10.65 -10.57 -1.31
C LYS A 610 -11.20 -9.18 -1.00
N ALA A 611 -10.99 -8.69 0.22
CA ALA A 611 -11.34 -7.33 0.63
C ALA A 611 -10.75 -6.27 -0.31
N LYS A 612 -9.46 -6.38 -0.66
CA LYS A 612 -8.78 -5.45 -1.57
C LYS A 612 -9.29 -5.52 -3.01
N ALA A 613 -9.56 -6.71 -3.53
CA ALA A 613 -9.99 -6.91 -4.92
C ALA A 613 -11.23 -6.07 -5.28
N MET A 614 -12.20 -5.96 -4.35
CA MET A 614 -13.46 -5.25 -4.55
C MET A 614 -13.31 -3.84 -5.13
N PHE A 615 -12.37 -3.06 -4.60
CA PHE A 615 -12.14 -1.69 -5.07
C PHE A 615 -11.08 -1.64 -6.16
N LEU A 616 -9.97 -2.38 -5.99
CA LEU A 616 -8.79 -2.27 -6.85
C LEU A 616 -8.98 -2.87 -8.25
N ALA A 617 -9.77 -3.94 -8.38
CA ALA A 617 -10.06 -4.56 -9.67
C ALA A 617 -11.03 -3.72 -10.53
N TYR A 618 -11.97 -3.01 -9.88
CA TYR A 618 -13.16 -2.46 -10.54
C TYR A 618 -13.25 -0.93 -10.58
N SER A 619 -12.82 -0.20 -9.55
CA SER A 619 -13.28 1.18 -9.33
C SER A 619 -12.25 2.18 -8.82
N ASP A 620 -11.16 1.72 -8.20
CA ASP A 620 -10.11 2.59 -7.63
C ASP A 620 -8.72 1.93 -7.68
N PRO A 621 -8.19 1.58 -8.88
CA PRO A 621 -6.89 0.92 -9.04
C PRO A 621 -5.67 1.79 -8.65
N PHE A 622 -5.90 3.04 -8.23
CA PHE A 622 -4.87 3.98 -7.80
C PHE A 622 -4.96 4.38 -6.32
N GLU A 623 -5.95 3.86 -5.59
CA GLU A 623 -6.19 4.16 -4.16
C GLU A 623 -6.31 5.67 -3.90
N LYS A 624 -7.24 6.31 -4.61
CA LYS A 624 -7.55 7.76 -4.54
C LYS A 624 -8.96 8.09 -4.04
N TYR A 625 -9.84 7.09 -3.95
CA TYR A 625 -11.27 7.23 -3.70
C TYR A 625 -11.72 6.23 -2.62
N ARG A 626 -12.48 5.19 -2.99
CA ARG A 626 -13.01 4.20 -2.04
C ARG A 626 -11.93 3.31 -1.43
N ALA A 627 -10.85 3.02 -2.16
CA ALA A 627 -9.75 2.23 -1.62
C ALA A 627 -8.83 3.02 -0.66
N LEU A 628 -9.06 4.34 -0.48
CA LEU A 628 -8.57 5.04 0.72
C LEU A 628 -9.16 4.45 2.01
N LEU A 629 -10.22 3.63 1.94
CA LEU A 629 -10.69 2.86 3.09
C LEU A 629 -9.53 2.11 3.75
N PHE A 630 -8.65 1.43 2.98
CA PHE A 630 -7.53 0.63 3.50
C PHE A 630 -6.46 1.39 4.30
N GLU A 631 -6.53 2.73 4.34
CA GLU A 631 -5.71 3.62 5.18
C GLU A 631 -6.30 3.85 6.60
N TYR A 632 -7.38 3.14 6.97
CA TYR A 632 -7.93 3.13 8.33
C TYR A 632 -6.85 2.83 9.38
N ALA A 633 -6.92 3.54 10.51
CA ALA A 633 -5.92 3.55 11.59
C ALA A 633 -4.49 3.97 11.18
N HIS A 634 -4.15 4.11 9.89
CA HIS A 634 -2.80 4.45 9.45
C HIS A 634 -2.40 5.89 9.81
N THR A 635 -3.34 6.79 10.14
CA THR A 635 -3.03 8.18 10.53
C THR A 635 -2.21 8.20 11.83
N LEU A 636 -2.78 7.71 12.95
CA LEU A 636 -2.01 7.52 14.19
C LEU A 636 -0.96 6.40 14.05
N GLY A 637 -1.25 5.34 13.28
CA GLY A 637 -0.33 4.21 13.07
C GLY A 637 1.01 4.62 12.44
N HIS A 638 1.00 5.46 11.40
CA HIS A 638 2.22 6.06 10.84
C HIS A 638 2.90 7.02 11.80
N GLY A 639 2.15 7.76 12.61
CA GLY A 639 2.68 8.66 13.63
C GLY A 639 3.51 7.91 14.68
N VAL A 640 2.94 6.87 15.31
CA VAL A 640 3.68 6.05 16.29
C VAL A 640 4.82 5.27 15.65
N GLU A 641 4.65 4.74 14.42
CA GLU A 641 5.72 4.06 13.69
C GLU A 641 6.91 5.00 13.43
N ALA A 642 6.67 6.22 12.96
CA ALA A 642 7.71 7.19 12.67
C ALA A 642 8.41 7.70 13.94
N PHE A 643 7.66 7.87 15.04
CA PHE A 643 8.23 8.23 16.35
C PHE A 643 9.09 7.08 16.92
N ALA A 644 8.58 5.85 16.93
CA ALA A 644 9.31 4.66 17.39
C ALA A 644 10.61 4.44 16.62
N ASN A 645 10.60 4.61 15.29
CA ASN A 645 11.80 4.61 14.45
C ASN A 645 12.83 5.71 14.81
N SER A 646 12.45 6.75 15.56
CA SER A 646 13.38 7.73 16.12
C SER A 646 13.95 7.30 17.47
N LEU A 647 13.17 6.61 18.30
CA LEU A 647 13.62 6.00 19.55
C LEU A 647 14.64 4.88 19.30
N TYR A 648 14.40 4.00 18.32
CA TYR A 648 15.33 2.94 17.96
C TYR A 648 16.72 3.48 17.59
N ARG A 649 16.80 4.60 16.83
CA ARG A 649 18.08 5.26 16.53
C ARG A 649 18.75 5.91 17.75
N ARG A 650 17.98 6.45 18.72
CA ARG A 650 18.51 6.93 20.01
C ARG A 650 19.09 5.75 20.82
N ALA A 651 18.36 4.63 20.86
CA ALA A 651 18.76 3.41 21.54
C ALA A 651 20.03 2.78 20.94
N GLU A 652 20.10 2.66 19.60
CA GLU A 652 21.29 2.22 18.86
C GLU A 652 22.53 3.06 19.19
N ALA A 653 22.39 4.39 19.18
CA ALA A 653 23.49 5.32 19.48
C ALA A 653 23.98 5.20 20.93
N LEU A 654 23.08 4.88 21.87
CA LEU A 654 23.38 4.64 23.29
C LEU A 654 23.73 3.18 23.61
N ARG A 655 23.60 2.26 22.63
CA ARG A 655 23.74 0.79 22.77
C ARG A 655 22.78 0.17 23.79
N LEU A 656 21.58 0.73 23.91
CA LEU A 656 20.49 0.14 24.68
C LEU A 656 19.86 -1.01 23.88
N ASP A 657 19.36 -2.04 24.58
CA ASP A 657 18.54 -3.09 23.97
C ASP A 657 17.09 -2.61 23.90
N TYR A 658 16.53 -2.61 22.69
CA TYR A 658 15.17 -2.19 22.37
C TYR A 658 14.37 -3.31 21.67
N SER A 659 14.84 -4.55 21.72
CA SER A 659 14.23 -5.71 21.05
C SER A 659 12.75 -5.91 21.41
N GLU A 660 12.40 -5.92 22.70
CA GLU A 660 11.01 -5.99 23.18
C GLU A 660 10.16 -4.77 22.82
N ALA A 661 10.80 -3.60 22.64
CA ALA A 661 10.17 -2.35 22.23
C ALA A 661 9.98 -2.22 20.70
N PHE A 662 10.53 -3.16 19.92
CA PHE A 662 10.47 -3.13 18.47
C PHE A 662 9.04 -3.43 17.96
N ARG A 663 8.55 -2.58 17.06
CA ARG A 663 7.22 -2.69 16.44
C ARG A 663 7.35 -2.50 14.94
N LEU A 664 6.84 -3.48 14.18
CA LEU A 664 6.68 -3.38 12.73
C LEU A 664 5.44 -2.55 12.37
N HIS A 665 5.39 -2.06 11.13
CA HIS A 665 4.29 -1.25 10.59
C HIS A 665 2.89 -1.76 10.97
N GLY A 666 2.58 -3.03 10.66
CA GLY A 666 1.29 -3.62 11.00
C GLY A 666 1.00 -3.76 12.51
N GLN A 667 2.02 -3.77 13.38
CA GLN A 667 1.82 -3.70 14.83
C GLN A 667 1.44 -2.27 15.26
N CYS A 668 2.06 -1.25 14.66
CA CYS A 668 1.68 0.15 14.85
C CYS A 668 0.26 0.43 14.33
N VAL A 669 -0.14 -0.18 13.22
CA VAL A 669 -1.53 -0.15 12.72
C VAL A 669 -2.47 -0.90 13.66
N GLY A 670 -2.11 -2.09 14.15
CA GLY A 670 -2.91 -2.85 15.13
C GLY A 670 -3.17 -2.07 16.43
N MET A 671 -2.15 -1.40 16.99
CA MET A 671 -2.31 -0.45 18.09
C MET A 671 -3.30 0.67 17.73
N ALA A 672 -3.09 1.31 16.56
CA ALA A 672 -3.93 2.42 16.13
C ALA A 672 -5.38 2.03 15.78
N VAL A 673 -5.69 0.75 15.51
CA VAL A 673 -7.08 0.27 15.38
C VAL A 673 -7.81 0.40 16.73
N LEU A 674 -7.20 -0.02 17.84
CA LEU A 674 -7.77 0.15 19.18
C LEU A 674 -8.10 1.63 19.45
N TRP A 675 -7.13 2.50 19.12
CA TRP A 675 -7.20 3.95 19.28
C TRP A 675 -8.27 4.60 18.39
N ALA A 676 -8.40 4.19 17.13
CA ALA A 676 -9.46 4.65 16.24
C ALA A 676 -10.85 4.21 16.71
N GLY A 677 -10.97 3.03 17.32
CA GLY A 677 -12.17 2.59 18.03
C GLY A 677 -12.52 3.46 19.23
N GLU A 678 -11.51 3.93 19.98
CA GLU A 678 -11.71 4.82 21.13
C GLU A 678 -12.07 6.25 20.71
N MET A 679 -11.40 6.82 19.70
CA MET A 679 -11.80 8.11 19.12
C MET A 679 -13.24 8.06 18.58
N SER A 680 -13.64 6.94 17.99
CA SER A 680 -15.03 6.70 17.55
C SER A 680 -16.03 6.69 18.71
N LYS A 681 -15.62 6.23 19.90
CA LYS A 681 -16.43 6.23 21.13
C LYS A 681 -16.53 7.62 21.76
N GLU A 682 -15.41 8.31 21.94
CA GLU A 682 -15.38 9.66 22.54
C GLU A 682 -16.15 10.69 21.70
N LEU A 683 -16.18 10.51 20.37
CA LEU A 683 -16.99 11.31 19.44
C LEU A 683 -18.45 10.84 19.30
N GLY A 684 -18.88 9.83 20.06
CA GLY A 684 -20.27 9.35 20.10
C GLY A 684 -20.73 8.57 18.87
N TYR A 685 -19.81 8.09 18.03
CA TYR A 685 -20.14 7.26 16.86
C TYR A 685 -20.27 5.77 17.18
N LEU A 686 -19.54 5.26 18.19
CA LEU A 686 -19.39 3.83 18.46
C LEU A 686 -19.51 3.51 19.96
N ASP A 687 -20.57 2.78 20.35
CA ASP A 687 -20.84 2.41 21.74
C ASP A 687 -21.28 0.94 21.89
N GLY A 688 -21.64 0.54 23.11
CA GLY A 688 -22.30 -0.73 23.42
C GLY A 688 -21.57 -1.99 22.89
N ASP A 689 -22.35 -2.98 22.45
CA ASP A 689 -21.82 -4.20 21.83
C ASP A 689 -20.99 -3.92 20.56
N GLY A 690 -21.23 -2.81 19.86
CA GLY A 690 -20.48 -2.41 18.67
C GLY A 690 -19.04 -2.02 18.96
N TYR A 691 -18.83 -1.19 19.99
CA TYR A 691 -17.52 -0.87 20.53
C TYR A 691 -16.81 -2.13 21.05
N MET A 692 -17.51 -2.96 21.82
CA MET A 692 -16.93 -4.19 22.38
C MET A 692 -16.51 -5.19 21.30
N ALA A 693 -17.29 -5.34 20.23
CA ALA A 693 -16.94 -6.14 19.07
C ALA A 693 -15.70 -5.57 18.35
N HIS A 694 -15.62 -4.25 18.18
CA HIS A 694 -14.50 -3.58 17.53
C HIS A 694 -13.17 -3.81 18.26
N GLN A 695 -13.13 -3.55 19.58
CA GLN A 695 -11.93 -3.78 20.39
C GLN A 695 -11.57 -5.28 20.42
N GLY A 696 -12.57 -6.16 20.52
CA GLY A 696 -12.40 -7.61 20.53
C GLY A 696 -11.66 -8.18 19.31
N LEU A 697 -11.81 -7.59 18.11
CA LEU A 697 -11.15 -8.04 16.89
C LEU A 697 -9.60 -7.99 16.98
N VAL A 698 -9.05 -6.93 17.59
CA VAL A 698 -7.59 -6.81 17.81
C VAL A 698 -7.16 -7.69 19.00
N CYS A 699 -7.96 -7.72 20.07
CA CYS A 699 -7.64 -8.50 21.27
C CYS A 699 -7.52 -10.01 21.00
N LEU A 700 -8.26 -10.56 20.03
CA LEU A 700 -8.10 -11.95 19.56
C LEU A 700 -6.64 -12.29 19.17
N PHE A 701 -5.88 -11.31 18.70
CA PHE A 701 -4.50 -11.46 18.24
C PHE A 701 -3.46 -10.83 19.19
N ASN A 702 -3.87 -10.20 20.29
CA ASN A 702 -2.94 -9.56 21.24
C ASN A 702 -2.48 -10.47 22.41
N ARG A 703 -2.78 -11.78 22.40
CA ARG A 703 -2.44 -12.68 23.51
C ARG A 703 -0.93 -12.73 23.86
N PHE A 704 -0.06 -12.38 22.90
CA PHE A 704 1.39 -12.34 23.07
C PHE A 704 1.95 -10.91 23.04
N ALA A 705 1.18 -9.91 23.50
CA ALA A 705 1.60 -8.51 23.69
C ALA A 705 2.04 -7.75 22.42
N GLY A 706 1.79 -8.31 21.22
CA GLY A 706 2.30 -7.73 19.96
C GLY A 706 1.69 -6.39 19.56
N PHE A 707 0.61 -5.96 20.21
CA PHE A 707 0.01 -4.62 20.10
C PHE A 707 0.00 -3.87 21.44
N ASP A 708 0.80 -4.29 22.43
CA ASP A 708 0.99 -3.49 23.65
C ASP A 708 2.00 -2.36 23.41
N PHE A 709 1.70 -1.18 23.95
CA PHE A 709 2.53 0.02 23.95
C PHE A 709 3.57 0.00 25.08
N GLY A 710 3.30 -0.67 26.20
CA GLY A 710 4.15 -0.70 27.40
C GLY A 710 5.67 -0.91 27.16
N PRO A 711 6.12 -1.84 26.30
CA PRO A 711 7.54 -1.97 25.98
C PRO A 711 8.13 -0.76 25.23
N LEU A 712 7.35 -0.08 24.40
CA LEU A 712 7.75 1.18 23.76
C LEU A 712 7.80 2.33 24.77
N ARG A 713 6.91 2.33 25.77
CA ARG A 713 7.00 3.25 26.92
C ARG A 713 8.24 3.03 27.76
N GLN A 714 8.60 1.78 28.07
CA GLN A 714 9.84 1.46 28.77
C GLN A 714 11.07 1.99 28.01
N LEU A 715 11.03 1.98 26.67
CA LEU A 715 12.07 2.61 25.86
C LEU A 715 12.03 4.15 25.95
N CYS A 716 10.85 4.79 26.00
CA CYS A 716 10.74 6.22 26.28
C CYS A 716 11.34 6.57 27.65
N GLU A 717 11.01 5.81 28.70
CA GLU A 717 11.52 5.97 30.07
C GLU A 717 13.07 5.84 30.10
N GLN A 718 13.65 4.86 29.40
CA GLN A 718 15.11 4.70 29.27
C GLN A 718 15.80 5.81 28.47
N LEU A 719 15.07 6.53 27.61
CA LEU A 719 15.60 7.57 26.71
C LEU A 719 15.31 9.00 27.20
N ASP A 720 14.75 9.16 28.40
CA ASP A 720 14.27 10.43 28.97
C ASP A 720 13.26 11.16 28.06
N VAL A 721 12.31 10.39 27.51
CA VAL A 721 11.22 10.88 26.64
C VAL A 721 9.94 10.98 27.44
N SER A 722 9.43 12.20 27.60
CA SER A 722 8.17 12.45 28.31
C SER A 722 6.95 12.01 27.48
N ARG A 723 5.81 11.82 28.18
CA ARG A 723 4.50 11.62 27.55
C ARG A 723 4.16 12.72 26.54
N ASP A 724 4.53 13.95 26.85
CA ASP A 724 4.23 15.13 26.04
C ASP A 724 5.15 15.21 24.80
N GLU A 725 6.44 14.82 24.94
CA GLU A 725 7.36 14.65 23.79
C GLU A 725 6.88 13.54 22.84
N PHE A 726 6.37 12.43 23.40
CA PHE A 726 5.73 11.37 22.61
C PHE A 726 4.49 11.87 21.86
N CYS A 727 3.54 12.50 22.55
CA CYS A 727 2.29 12.96 21.94
C CYS A 727 2.53 14.01 20.86
N GLU A 728 3.36 15.02 21.12
CA GLU A 728 3.75 15.99 20.08
C GLU A 728 4.52 15.30 18.95
N GLY A 729 5.49 14.43 19.24
CA GLY A 729 6.29 13.77 18.22
C GLY A 729 5.49 12.88 17.27
N VAL A 730 4.38 12.30 17.74
CA VAL A 730 3.39 11.58 16.93
C VAL A 730 2.51 12.55 16.13
N LEU A 731 1.92 13.55 16.79
CA LEU A 731 1.05 14.55 16.13
C LEU A 731 1.80 15.36 15.05
N ASP A 732 3.10 15.62 15.24
CA ASP A 732 3.95 16.32 14.29
C ASP A 732 4.19 15.51 12.98
N VAL A 733 3.97 14.19 13.01
CA VAL A 733 3.93 13.35 11.81
C VAL A 733 2.52 13.36 11.19
N VAL A 734 1.47 13.27 12.01
CA VAL A 734 0.07 13.33 11.59
C VAL A 734 -0.27 14.65 10.88
N ARG A 735 0.21 15.79 11.38
CA ARG A 735 0.11 17.12 10.75
C ARG A 735 0.69 17.16 9.33
N ARG A 736 1.60 16.23 9.00
CA ARG A 736 2.29 16.07 7.71
C ARG A 736 1.75 14.91 6.86
N ASP A 737 0.72 14.18 7.30
CA ASP A 737 0.10 13.13 6.47
C ASP A 737 -0.56 13.77 5.22
N ASN A 738 -0.27 13.19 4.05
CA ASN A 738 -0.80 13.65 2.77
C ASN A 738 -2.33 13.46 2.65
N LYS A 739 -2.97 12.67 3.53
CA LYS A 739 -4.43 12.53 3.61
C LYS A 739 -5.14 13.88 3.83
N ARG A 740 -4.50 14.82 4.52
CA ARG A 740 -5.03 16.19 4.73
C ARG A 740 -5.26 16.95 3.42
N GLY A 741 -4.65 16.53 2.31
CA GLY A 741 -4.88 17.09 0.97
C GLY A 741 -6.18 16.65 0.27
N TYR A 742 -6.99 15.77 0.87
CA TYR A 742 -8.23 15.26 0.25
C TYR A 742 -9.54 15.86 0.83
N CYS A 743 -9.47 16.60 1.92
CA CYS A 743 -10.62 17.14 2.65
C CYS A 743 -10.31 18.55 3.15
N ARG A 744 -11.32 19.35 3.46
CA ARG A 744 -11.10 20.53 4.32
C ARG A 744 -10.71 20.07 5.74
N CYS A 745 -9.82 20.82 6.37
CA CYS A 745 -9.21 20.48 7.65
C CYS A 745 -8.90 21.77 8.41
N ALA A 746 -9.51 22.00 9.57
CA ALA A 746 -9.29 23.20 10.37
C ALA A 746 -7.88 23.26 11.00
N PRO A 747 -7.41 24.45 11.40
CA PRO A 747 -6.23 24.58 12.27
C PRO A 747 -6.50 23.92 13.63
N GLY A 748 -5.56 23.10 14.10
CA GLY A 748 -5.76 22.26 15.30
C GLY A 748 -6.52 20.94 15.03
N SER A 749 -6.80 20.63 13.77
CA SER A 749 -7.47 19.38 13.37
C SER A 749 -6.62 18.45 12.50
N SER A 750 -6.83 17.17 12.81
CA SER A 750 -6.63 15.94 12.07
C SER A 750 -7.48 15.73 10.81
N VAL A 751 -7.15 14.72 10.01
CA VAL A 751 -8.11 13.99 9.15
C VAL A 751 -7.87 12.50 9.38
N ASP A 752 -8.90 11.79 9.85
CA ASP A 752 -8.81 10.37 10.20
C ASP A 752 -9.99 9.58 9.63
N GLN A 753 -10.04 8.29 9.91
CA GLN A 753 -11.08 7.37 9.45
C GLN A 753 -11.65 6.66 10.67
N LEU A 754 -12.97 6.77 10.89
CA LEU A 754 -13.64 6.32 12.11
C LEU A 754 -14.78 5.33 11.81
N VAL A 755 -15.13 4.52 12.80
CA VAL A 755 -16.19 3.49 12.73
C VAL A 755 -17.43 4.00 13.47
N ARG A 756 -18.63 3.65 13.00
CA ARG A 756 -19.91 3.97 13.68
C ARG A 756 -20.73 2.71 13.90
N GLU A 757 -21.45 2.64 15.03
CA GLU A 757 -22.41 1.58 15.41
C GLU A 757 -21.82 0.16 15.58
N ARG A 758 -20.91 -0.29 14.69
CA ARG A 758 -20.25 -1.61 14.69
C ARG A 758 -19.10 -1.66 13.66
N PRO A 759 -18.18 -2.64 13.78
CA PRO A 759 -17.28 -3.00 12.68
C PRO A 759 -18.01 -3.18 11.34
N GLY A 760 -17.39 -2.73 10.25
CA GLY A 760 -17.98 -2.76 8.90
C GLY A 760 -18.84 -1.56 8.51
N CYS A 761 -19.04 -0.58 9.40
CA CYS A 761 -19.77 0.65 9.11
C CYS A 761 -18.91 1.87 9.47
N LEU A 762 -18.54 2.67 8.48
CA LEU A 762 -17.62 3.80 8.63
C LEU A 762 -18.38 5.13 8.74
N VAL A 763 -17.83 6.07 9.52
CA VAL A 763 -18.24 7.47 9.49
C VAL A 763 -17.89 8.06 8.11
N ARG A 764 -18.72 8.98 7.62
CA ARG A 764 -18.55 9.64 6.32
C ARG A 764 -18.25 11.12 6.53
N SER A 765 -17.55 11.73 5.58
CA SER A 765 -17.41 13.19 5.55
C SER A 765 -18.76 13.86 5.27
N ASP A 766 -19.04 14.95 5.99
CA ASP A 766 -20.09 15.91 5.62
C ASP A 766 -19.59 16.95 4.59
N ASP A 767 -18.29 16.96 4.26
CA ASP A 767 -17.70 17.82 3.22
C ASP A 767 -18.19 17.40 1.83
N PRO A 768 -18.98 18.23 1.10
CA PRO A 768 -19.50 17.88 -0.21
C PRO A 768 -18.43 17.80 -1.31
N SER A 769 -17.18 18.19 -1.03
CA SER A 769 -16.02 17.99 -1.91
C SER A 769 -15.25 16.68 -1.66
N ALA A 770 -15.56 15.96 -0.57
CA ALA A 770 -14.93 14.70 -0.21
C ALA A 770 -15.57 13.49 -0.94
N GLU A 771 -15.45 13.44 -2.28
CA GLU A 771 -15.99 12.39 -3.18
C GLU A 771 -15.92 10.95 -2.60
N LEU A 772 -17.03 10.43 -2.06
CA LEU A 772 -17.14 9.04 -1.57
C LEU A 772 -16.06 8.63 -0.54
N ARG A 773 -15.50 9.58 0.22
CA ARG A 773 -14.39 9.36 1.16
C ARG A 773 -14.90 9.12 2.59
N TYR A 774 -14.38 8.08 3.22
CA TYR A 774 -14.60 7.76 4.64
C TYR A 774 -13.63 8.53 5.57
N LEU A 775 -13.32 9.77 5.19
CA LEU A 775 -12.38 10.67 5.87
C LEU A 775 -13.17 11.74 6.64
N VAL A 776 -12.86 11.92 7.91
CA VAL A 776 -13.51 12.87 8.81
C VAL A 776 -12.49 13.76 9.50
N GLU A 777 -12.88 15.00 9.78
CA GLU A 777 -12.07 15.89 10.62
C GLU A 777 -12.13 15.43 12.08
N VAL A 778 -10.99 15.37 12.76
CA VAL A 778 -10.86 14.98 14.18
C VAL A 778 -9.94 16.01 14.85
N SER A 779 -10.28 16.55 16.02
CA SER A 779 -9.38 17.52 16.68
C SER A 779 -8.09 16.85 17.18
N GLU A 780 -6.97 17.59 17.16
CA GLU A 780 -5.72 17.11 17.73
C GLU A 780 -5.83 16.85 19.25
N ASP A 781 -6.79 17.49 19.94
CA ASP A 781 -7.09 17.24 21.35
C ASP A 781 -7.62 15.82 21.61
N VAL A 782 -8.54 15.33 20.76
CA VAL A 782 -9.07 13.95 20.84
C VAL A 782 -7.97 12.94 20.49
N GLN A 783 -7.16 13.23 19.47
CA GLN A 783 -6.00 12.41 19.13
C GLN A 783 -4.97 12.39 20.28
N ARG A 784 -4.73 13.52 20.96
CA ARG A 784 -3.87 13.60 22.16
C ARG A 784 -4.41 12.80 23.33
N GLN A 785 -5.68 12.95 23.69
CA GLN A 785 -6.31 12.23 24.81
C GLN A 785 -6.11 10.70 24.69
N VAL A 786 -6.27 10.17 23.48
CA VAL A 786 -6.06 8.74 23.19
C VAL A 786 -4.57 8.37 23.20
N LEU A 787 -3.67 9.23 22.73
CA LEU A 787 -2.21 9.01 22.83
C LEU A 787 -1.69 9.08 24.28
N GLU A 788 -2.23 9.95 25.12
CA GLU A 788 -1.92 10.01 26.56
C GLU A 788 -2.41 8.75 27.28
N SER A 789 -3.62 8.30 26.98
CA SER A 789 -4.18 7.03 27.50
C SER A 789 -3.35 5.82 27.05
N ALA A 790 -2.87 5.81 25.80
CA ALA A 790 -1.95 4.78 25.29
C ALA A 790 -0.61 4.80 26.03
N PHE A 791 -0.05 5.98 26.28
CA PHE A 791 1.19 6.12 27.06
C PHE A 791 0.99 5.70 28.53
N GLU A 792 -0.18 5.90 29.11
CA GLU A 792 -0.48 5.37 30.45
C GLU A 792 -0.66 3.84 30.47
N GLY A 793 -0.74 3.21 29.29
CA GLY A 793 -0.92 1.76 29.13
C GLY A 793 -2.39 1.33 29.26
N GLN A 794 -3.33 2.26 29.10
CA GLN A 794 -4.77 1.99 29.25
C GLN A 794 -5.33 1.03 28.19
N TYR A 795 -4.56 0.68 27.16
CA TYR A 795 -4.92 -0.29 26.12
C TYR A 795 -4.06 -1.56 26.10
N ASP A 796 -3.04 -1.65 26.99
CA ASP A 796 -2.17 -2.82 27.09
C ASP A 796 -2.91 -3.97 27.79
N GLN A 797 -2.79 -5.19 27.26
CA GLN A 797 -3.17 -6.45 27.94
C GLN A 797 -4.43 -6.42 28.86
N PHE A 798 -5.61 -6.15 28.29
CA PHE A 798 -6.94 -6.22 28.93
C PHE A 798 -7.37 -7.60 29.52
N LEU A 799 -6.44 -8.52 29.82
CA LEU A 799 -6.72 -9.91 30.17
C LEU A 799 -6.22 -10.36 31.56
N VAL A 800 -5.71 -9.45 32.41
CA VAL A 800 -5.27 -9.81 33.78
C VAL A 800 -5.82 -8.85 34.84
N THR A 801 -7.07 -9.05 35.27
CA THR A 801 -7.47 -8.84 36.68
C THR A 801 -8.82 -9.50 37.04
N SER A 802 -9.06 -9.64 38.34
CA SER A 802 -10.31 -10.15 38.94
C SER A 802 -11.54 -9.31 38.57
N PRO A 803 -12.80 -9.83 38.65
CA PRO A 803 -14.07 -9.11 38.37
C PRO A 803 -14.42 -7.92 39.30
N THR A 804 -13.43 -7.19 39.78
CA THR A 804 -13.53 -6.26 40.93
C THR A 804 -12.75 -4.95 40.73
N SER A 805 -12.23 -4.65 39.54
CA SER A 805 -11.78 -3.30 39.17
C SER A 805 -12.95 -2.49 38.60
N SER A 806 -13.04 -1.21 38.94
CA SER A 806 -14.14 -0.32 38.50
C SER A 806 -13.94 0.28 37.11
N SER A 807 -12.96 -0.20 36.34
CA SER A 807 -12.75 0.10 34.92
C SER A 807 -13.71 -0.74 34.07
N GLY A 808 -14.77 -0.12 33.54
CA GLY A 808 -15.92 -0.79 32.92
C GLY A 808 -15.69 -1.44 31.54
N LEU A 809 -14.52 -2.02 31.28
CA LEU A 809 -14.11 -2.60 29.99
C LEU A 809 -14.05 -4.14 30.07
N ALA A 810 -15.22 -4.75 30.27
CA ALA A 810 -15.38 -6.20 30.37
C ALA A 810 -15.40 -6.86 28.98
N LEU A 811 -14.21 -7.03 28.37
CA LEU A 811 -14.07 -7.73 27.09
C LEU A 811 -14.54 -9.19 27.18
N LEU A 812 -15.33 -9.60 26.19
CA LEU A 812 -15.95 -10.92 26.11
C LEU A 812 -14.86 -12.00 26.06
N HIS A 813 -14.99 -13.02 26.91
CA HIS A 813 -14.12 -14.19 26.82
C HIS A 813 -14.31 -14.86 25.45
N ARG A 814 -13.30 -15.54 24.90
CA ARG A 814 -13.39 -16.20 23.57
C ARG A 814 -14.64 -17.08 23.45
N SER A 815 -14.87 -17.91 24.47
CA SER A 815 -16.03 -18.81 24.62
C SER A 815 -17.39 -18.10 24.82
N GLU A 816 -17.39 -16.76 24.91
CA GLU A 816 -18.57 -15.91 25.00
C GLU A 816 -18.81 -15.17 23.67
N MET A 817 -17.75 -14.79 22.94
CA MET A 817 -17.86 -14.38 21.54
C MET A 817 -18.36 -15.55 20.66
N GLU A 818 -17.77 -16.74 20.81
CA GLU A 818 -18.21 -18.01 20.17
C GLU A 818 -19.63 -18.46 20.58
N ARG A 819 -20.32 -17.70 21.45
CA ARG A 819 -21.65 -17.98 22.00
C ARG A 819 -22.66 -16.85 21.82
N LYS A 820 -22.20 -15.63 21.50
CA LYS A 820 -23.00 -14.52 20.96
C LYS A 820 -23.13 -14.63 19.42
N GLN A 821 -22.18 -15.31 18.78
CA GLN A 821 -22.20 -15.74 17.38
C GLN A 821 -23.22 -16.86 17.12
#